data_AF-A0A7V7D4G2-F1
#
_entry.id   AF-A0A7V7D4G2-F1
#
_cell.length_a   1.000
_cell.length_b   1.000
_cell.length_c   1.000
_cell.angle_alpha   90.00
_cell.angle_beta   90.00
_cell.angle_gamma   90.00
#
_symmetry.space_group_name_H-M   'P 1'
#
loop_
_entity.id
_entity.type
_entity.pdbx_description
1 polymer ?
#
loop_
_entity_poly.entity_id
_entity_poly.type
_entity_poly.pdbx_seq_one_letter_code
_entity_poly.pdbx_strand_id
1 'polypeptide(L)'
;MKRKVISSLSAVPRGTPFGGHLTVVTIAVCVGMAVCACCREVVNFKTIKTASLNDKREASSLAGRWRFQLDPENMGEKEKWYNSVRAVREPPLPDRIRLPGSTAENGFGDDISVDTKWTGGIVDRSWFTHAKYEKYRQPPNVKIPFWLTPVKHYVGPAWYQRQIDIRQNRRGRRIVLFLERCHWETKVWVDGVAAGTQDSLCTPHLYDLSELMTPGKHLLTVRVDNSIKYNVGVNAHSVSDHTQTNWNGIVGRIELQASDKVCVSDIQVYPDIEKKLAKLRIVISNAIGRDVSGTLTITAESWNTKRRHTVGPVSVEFTANGPETTVEINYAMGNDVLLWDEFSPAMYKLAASISVNGSDGTFHDQRTVTFGMREFGTEGTQFTINDRLTFLRGTLECSIFPLTGYPDMSVEGWLRIIRIAKAHGLNHIRFHSWCPPEAAFEAADRAGFMLHVECPAWTTIGNDKPIDKFIYDEGDRILKAYGNHPSFCMLAYGNEPGGSNQKRFLGDLVNYWKQKDSRRVYTSAAGWPIIPESDFHSTPAPRGHQWGSGLKSRFNANPPETSTDYSDFIQNYDVPVVSHEIGQWCVYPNLKEIKKYTGVLRARNFEIFRDSLADHHMLDQAEDFLMASGKLQALLYKEEIESALRTPGFGGFQLLDIHDFPGQGTALVGILDPFWDSKGYIEPKEHHRFCCETVPLLRMEKRTWTTADTFSAGAGIAHFGPAPIKNAVALWSINYTDGREFASGKLPSDTIGVGNGIELGKIEVSLADVAAPAKLTVTVSLKGTDFTNNWDIWVYPAGPDTKPPEHILIADSLDEQVETALKAGGKVLLMPPLNTIDSDIPAGFTTIFWNTQWTRKQPPHTLGILCNPKHPALAKFPTEFHSNWQWWDLVTKSKFMVLDGFGPKLRPIVQVIDDWNTNRKLGLIFEAKVGRGRLLVCSIDLRSNLDKRPAARQMLHSLLKYIESERFDPRHSVEIELIRSLLRKPSLLSNAKVVNVDSEAPGCVGGNAIDGNPGTIWHTEWEANPPVYPHSITIELQEQTEIKGLTYLPRQDMSNGWIAEYEIFISTDGKNWGEPIASGKFQKGRDKKKIVFAKSHNARFVRFVAVSGFDGQIFASVAELDVIPVSD
;
A
#
# COMPACT_ATOMS: atom_id res chain seq x y z
N MET A 1 35.72 2.96 44.17
CA MET A 1 35.10 3.17 45.51
C MET A 1 33.80 2.37 45.53
N LYS A 2 33.45 1.44 46.44
CA LYS A 2 33.99 0.95 47.71
C LYS A 2 33.50 -0.53 47.88
N ARG A 3 34.41 -1.38 48.38
CA ARG A 3 34.23 -2.58 49.28
C ARG A 3 33.42 -3.79 48.72
N LYS A 4 33.87 -5.05 48.69
CA LYS A 4 34.72 -6.00 49.49
C LYS A 4 33.84 -7.28 49.54
N VAL A 5 34.28 -8.52 49.30
CA VAL A 5 35.07 -9.46 50.15
C VAL A 5 35.42 -10.68 49.25
N ILE A 6 36.68 -10.98 48.92
CA ILE A 6 37.67 -11.95 49.50
C ILE A 6 37.37 -13.44 49.33
N SER A 7 38.23 -14.12 48.56
CA SER A 7 39.07 -15.30 48.88
C SER A 7 39.59 -15.90 47.54
N SER A 8 40.78 -16.48 47.35
CA SER A 8 42.13 -16.38 47.93
C SER A 8 43.07 -17.31 47.12
N LEU A 9 44.30 -16.86 46.76
CA LEU A 9 45.59 -17.62 46.62
C LEU A 9 45.65 -18.81 45.62
N SER A 10 46.70 -19.12 44.85
CA SER A 10 48.16 -18.85 44.88
C SER A 10 48.79 -19.33 43.54
N ALA A 11 49.72 -18.58 42.92
CA ALA A 11 51.18 -18.78 42.87
C ALA A 11 51.75 -19.37 41.54
N VAL A 12 52.85 -18.74 41.10
CA VAL A 12 53.71 -18.82 39.89
C VAL A 12 54.92 -19.73 40.25
N PRO A 13 55.69 -20.47 39.37
CA PRO A 13 56.58 -19.85 38.36
C PRO A 13 57.15 -20.64 37.12
N ARG A 14 57.56 -19.83 36.12
CA ARG A 14 58.78 -19.85 35.24
C ARG A 14 59.12 -21.05 34.31
N GLY A 15 59.36 -20.73 33.03
CA GLY A 15 60.25 -21.46 32.10
C GLY A 15 60.09 -21.08 30.61
N THR A 16 61.04 -20.32 30.04
CA THR A 16 61.26 -19.96 28.62
C THR A 16 62.20 -20.97 27.91
N PRO A 17 62.55 -20.90 26.58
CA PRO A 17 62.03 -20.12 25.44
C PRO A 17 61.94 -20.87 24.06
N PHE A 18 61.55 -20.11 23.02
CA PHE A 18 61.82 -20.22 21.56
C PHE A 18 60.81 -20.86 20.58
N GLY A 19 60.29 -20.00 19.68
CA GLY A 19 60.23 -20.28 18.23
C GLY A 19 58.88 -20.10 17.52
N GLY A 20 58.67 -18.95 16.85
CA GLY A 20 57.96 -18.92 15.55
C GLY A 20 56.62 -18.18 15.42
N HIS A 21 56.72 -16.94 14.95
CA HIS A 21 55.80 -16.17 14.08
C HIS A 21 54.44 -15.62 14.58
N LEU A 22 54.42 -14.27 14.57
CA LEU A 22 53.30 -13.33 14.69
C LEU A 22 52.15 -13.59 13.71
N THR A 23 50.91 -13.50 14.20
CA THR A 23 49.83 -12.74 13.55
C THR A 23 48.92 -12.17 14.64
N VAL A 24 48.66 -10.87 14.57
CA VAL A 24 47.91 -10.06 15.54
C VAL A 24 46.42 -10.43 15.50
N VAL A 25 45.85 -10.81 16.65
CA VAL A 25 44.41 -10.97 16.87
C VAL A 25 43.91 -9.76 17.65
N THR A 26 43.01 -8.97 17.04
CA THR A 26 42.15 -8.03 17.77
C THR A 26 40.84 -8.74 18.08
N ILE A 27 40.54 -8.86 19.37
CA ILE A 27 39.33 -9.46 19.93
C ILE A 27 38.17 -8.47 19.80
N ALA A 28 37.09 -8.89 19.12
CA ALA A 28 35.77 -8.29 19.28
C ALA A 28 34.87 -9.31 19.99
N VAL A 29 34.30 -8.87 21.11
CA VAL A 29 33.42 -9.64 22.00
C VAL A 29 32.05 -9.82 21.33
N CYS A 30 31.67 -11.07 21.08
CA CYS A 30 30.32 -11.46 20.67
C CYS A 30 29.37 -11.48 21.88
N VAL A 31 28.23 -10.79 21.75
CA VAL A 31 27.01 -11.10 22.50
C VAL A 31 26.22 -12.12 21.67
N GLY A 32 25.95 -13.28 22.26
CA GLY A 32 25.38 -14.43 21.57
C GLY A 32 23.88 -14.30 21.26
N MET A 33 23.50 -14.75 20.07
CA MET A 33 22.17 -15.30 19.79
C MET A 33 22.33 -16.80 19.55
N ALA A 34 21.58 -17.58 20.30
CA ALA A 34 21.47 -19.03 20.16
C ALA A 34 20.74 -19.35 18.85
N VAL A 35 21.44 -19.99 17.91
CA VAL A 35 20.85 -20.63 16.73
C VAL A 35 20.81 -22.13 16.97
N CYS A 36 19.62 -22.68 16.86
CA CYS A 36 19.30 -24.10 16.94
C CYS A 36 20.17 -24.90 15.95
N ALA A 37 20.88 -25.90 16.45
CA ALA A 37 21.75 -26.78 15.68
C ALA A 37 20.97 -28.01 15.21
N CYS A 38 20.55 -28.01 13.94
CA CYS A 38 20.30 -29.24 13.17
C CYS A 38 20.43 -28.90 11.68
N CYS A 39 21.36 -29.60 11.00
CA CYS A 39 21.75 -29.55 9.58
C CYS A 39 23.17 -29.02 9.32
N ARG A 40 24.17 -29.90 9.49
CA ARG A 40 25.46 -29.82 8.79
C ARG A 40 25.73 -31.15 8.12
N GLU A 41 25.42 -31.26 6.84
CA GLU A 41 26.10 -32.20 5.95
C GLU A 41 26.86 -31.40 4.89
N VAL A 42 28.18 -31.54 4.92
CA VAL A 42 29.10 -30.94 3.98
C VAL A 42 29.17 -31.87 2.76
N VAL A 43 28.58 -31.45 1.64
CA VAL A 43 28.72 -32.16 0.36
C VAL A 43 30.06 -31.76 -0.26
N ASN A 44 30.96 -32.74 -0.36
CA ASN A 44 32.30 -32.61 -0.93
C ASN A 44 32.21 -32.82 -2.46
N PHE A 45 32.34 -31.76 -3.26
CA PHE A 45 32.32 -31.84 -4.72
C PHE A 45 33.68 -32.35 -5.25
N LYS A 46 33.72 -33.61 -5.73
CA LYS A 46 34.77 -34.07 -6.65
C LYS A 46 34.42 -33.63 -8.07
N THR A 47 35.36 -32.93 -8.70
CA THR A 47 35.26 -32.35 -10.04
C THR A 47 35.22 -33.44 -11.12
N ILE A 48 34.07 -33.60 -11.79
CA ILE A 48 33.95 -34.29 -13.08
C ILE A 48 33.90 -33.19 -14.16
N LYS A 49 34.78 -33.25 -15.16
CA LYS A 49 34.80 -32.31 -16.29
C LYS A 49 33.54 -32.48 -17.15
N THR A 50 32.52 -31.68 -16.89
CA THR A 50 31.42 -31.40 -17.83
C THR A 50 31.79 -30.20 -18.70
N ALA A 51 31.57 -30.29 -20.01
CA ALA A 51 31.66 -29.14 -20.91
C ALA A 51 30.72 -28.03 -20.39
N SER A 52 31.28 -26.84 -20.14
CA SER A 52 30.53 -25.71 -19.60
C SER A 52 29.50 -25.21 -20.62
N LEU A 53 28.20 -25.29 -20.29
CA LEU A 53 27.08 -24.72 -21.06
C LEU A 53 26.96 -23.19 -20.90
N ASN A 54 28.02 -22.48 -20.51
CA ASN A 54 27.99 -21.02 -20.43
C ASN A 54 28.07 -20.40 -21.83
N ASP A 55 27.45 -19.23 -22.00
CA ASP A 55 27.56 -18.41 -23.21
C ASP A 55 29.04 -18.16 -23.54
N LYS A 56 29.43 -18.40 -24.80
CA LYS A 56 30.82 -18.23 -25.27
C LYS A 56 31.09 -16.81 -25.78
N ARG A 57 30.10 -15.92 -25.79
CA ARG A 57 30.27 -14.55 -26.27
C ARG A 57 31.19 -13.73 -25.39
N GLU A 58 32.04 -12.95 -26.04
CA GLU A 58 32.91 -12.01 -25.35
C GLU A 58 32.13 -10.74 -25.00
N ALA A 59 31.70 -10.61 -23.74
CA ALA A 59 31.20 -9.34 -23.20
C ALA A 59 32.34 -8.56 -22.53
N SER A 60 32.38 -7.25 -22.71
CA SER A 60 33.32 -6.36 -22.03
C SER A 60 32.59 -5.23 -21.34
N SER A 61 32.70 -5.18 -20.02
CA SER A 61 32.06 -4.16 -19.21
C SER A 61 32.63 -2.76 -19.51
N LEU A 62 31.72 -1.79 -19.64
CA LEU A 62 31.96 -0.36 -19.68
C LEU A 62 31.53 0.34 -18.38
N ALA A 63 31.46 -0.39 -17.26
CA ALA A 63 31.33 0.22 -15.95
C ALA A 63 32.61 1.02 -15.59
N GLY A 64 32.46 2.09 -14.81
CA GLY A 64 33.55 2.96 -14.38
C GLY A 64 33.25 4.44 -14.56
N ARG A 65 34.31 5.25 -14.71
CA ARG A 65 34.19 6.70 -14.87
C ARG A 65 33.98 7.08 -16.33
N TRP A 66 33.01 7.95 -16.56
CA TRP A 66 32.68 8.56 -17.84
C TRP A 66 32.88 10.07 -17.76
N ARG A 67 33.20 10.71 -18.88
CA ARG A 67 33.09 12.17 -19.00
C ARG A 67 31.62 12.54 -19.10
N PHE A 68 31.23 13.64 -18.50
CA PHE A 68 29.83 13.95 -18.25
C PHE A 68 29.52 15.44 -18.37
N GLN A 69 28.28 15.75 -18.78
CA GLN A 69 27.73 17.10 -18.72
C GLN A 69 26.19 17.04 -18.72
N LEU A 70 25.54 17.82 -17.85
CA LEU A 70 24.09 18.09 -17.93
C LEU A 70 23.81 19.07 -19.08
N ASP A 71 22.67 18.94 -19.75
CA ASP A 71 22.27 19.78 -20.87
C ASP A 71 20.87 20.40 -20.64
N PRO A 72 20.71 21.24 -19.59
CA PRO A 72 19.41 21.81 -19.22
C PRO A 72 18.77 22.65 -20.34
N GLU A 73 19.57 23.18 -21.25
CA GLU A 73 19.14 24.00 -22.39
C GLU A 73 18.98 23.19 -23.69
N ASN A 74 19.26 21.87 -23.66
CA ASN A 74 19.21 20.96 -24.81
C ASN A 74 20.03 21.45 -26.03
N MET A 75 21.24 21.94 -25.77
CA MET A 75 22.14 22.53 -26.76
C MET A 75 23.17 21.54 -27.30
N GLY A 76 23.39 20.39 -26.65
CA GLY A 76 24.50 19.49 -26.97
C GLY A 76 24.46 18.89 -28.37
N GLU A 77 23.28 18.63 -28.94
CA GLU A 77 23.17 18.19 -30.34
C GLU A 77 23.50 19.34 -31.32
N LYS A 78 22.98 20.54 -31.06
CA LYS A 78 23.21 21.75 -31.87
C LYS A 78 24.70 22.14 -31.87
N GLU A 79 25.35 22.01 -30.72
CA GLU A 79 26.77 22.28 -30.53
C GLU A 79 27.68 21.09 -30.81
N LYS A 80 27.10 19.96 -31.23
CA LYS A 80 27.83 18.74 -31.63
C LYS A 80 28.79 18.22 -30.54
N TRP A 81 28.34 18.13 -29.29
CA TRP A 81 29.15 17.60 -28.18
C TRP A 81 29.65 16.17 -28.42
N TYR A 82 29.01 15.43 -29.31
CA TYR A 82 29.40 14.09 -29.78
C TYR A 82 30.62 14.06 -30.74
N ASN A 83 31.05 15.20 -31.30
CA ASN A 83 32.06 15.22 -32.35
C ASN A 83 33.49 15.09 -31.77
N SER A 84 34.22 14.09 -32.25
CA SER A 84 35.59 13.74 -31.84
C SER A 84 36.63 14.82 -32.18
N VAL A 85 36.40 15.64 -33.21
CA VAL A 85 37.32 16.73 -33.61
C VAL A 85 37.29 17.90 -32.60
N ARG A 86 36.17 18.08 -31.89
CA ARG A 86 36.04 19.06 -30.81
C ARG A 86 36.83 18.63 -29.56
N ALA A 87 36.96 17.33 -29.31
CA ALA A 87 37.72 16.79 -28.16
C ALA A 87 39.25 17.01 -28.22
N VAL A 88 39.79 17.47 -29.36
CA VAL A 88 41.20 17.81 -29.56
C VAL A 88 41.43 19.34 -29.54
N ARG A 89 40.40 20.16 -29.82
CA ARG A 89 40.51 21.63 -29.93
C ARG A 89 39.82 22.41 -28.80
N GLU A 90 38.88 21.79 -28.09
CA GLU A 90 38.12 22.35 -26.98
C GLU A 90 38.11 21.36 -25.81
N PRO A 91 37.89 21.81 -24.56
CA PRO A 91 37.92 20.88 -23.44
C PRO A 91 36.81 19.83 -23.62
N PRO A 92 37.11 18.55 -23.34
CA PRO A 92 36.10 17.49 -23.34
C PRO A 92 35.02 17.78 -22.28
N LEU A 93 33.88 17.05 -22.31
CA LEU A 93 32.82 17.21 -21.30
C LEU A 93 33.44 17.35 -19.89
N PRO A 94 33.13 18.46 -19.19
CA PRO A 94 33.97 18.97 -18.11
C PRO A 94 33.95 18.06 -16.89
N ASP A 95 32.83 17.41 -16.63
CA ASP A 95 32.61 16.65 -15.41
C ASP A 95 32.94 15.16 -15.57
N ARG A 96 32.89 14.44 -14.45
CA ARG A 96 33.06 12.99 -14.39
C ARG A 96 31.94 12.38 -13.58
N ILE A 97 31.37 11.30 -14.13
CA ILE A 97 30.31 10.53 -13.47
C ILE A 97 30.70 9.05 -13.40
N ARG A 98 30.29 8.35 -12.35
CA ARG A 98 30.47 6.90 -12.25
C ARG A 98 29.20 6.20 -12.72
N LEU A 99 29.35 5.33 -13.71
CA LEU A 99 28.29 4.46 -14.21
C LEU A 99 28.65 2.97 -13.98
N PRO A 100 27.67 2.08 -13.76
CA PRO A 100 26.25 2.37 -13.65
C PRO A 100 25.89 3.21 -12.43
N GLY A 101 24.84 4.04 -12.56
CA GLY A 101 24.34 4.94 -11.53
C GLY A 101 23.56 6.13 -12.11
N SER A 102 22.97 6.93 -11.23
CA SER A 102 22.21 8.14 -11.59
C SER A 102 23.01 9.43 -11.39
N THR A 103 22.52 10.53 -11.98
CA THR A 103 23.05 11.89 -11.75
C THR A 103 22.97 12.28 -10.28
N ALA A 104 21.86 11.97 -9.60
CA ALA A 104 21.64 12.27 -8.19
C ALA A 104 22.62 11.54 -7.26
N GLU A 105 22.91 10.26 -7.53
CA GLU A 105 23.95 9.49 -6.78
C GLU A 105 25.34 10.10 -6.91
N ASN A 106 25.60 10.81 -8.01
CA ASN A 106 26.87 11.48 -8.27
C ASN A 106 26.84 12.98 -7.89
N GLY A 107 25.75 13.47 -7.30
CA GLY A 107 25.63 14.85 -6.81
C GLY A 107 25.27 15.89 -7.88
N PHE A 108 24.88 15.47 -9.09
CA PHE A 108 24.49 16.35 -10.19
C PHE A 108 22.97 16.58 -10.22
N GLY A 109 22.57 17.83 -10.41
CA GLY A 109 21.17 18.28 -10.46
C GLY A 109 20.94 19.50 -9.57
N ASP A 110 19.69 19.96 -9.53
CA ASP A 110 19.27 21.13 -8.76
C ASP A 110 18.91 20.74 -7.32
N ASP A 111 19.15 21.66 -6.38
CA ASP A 111 18.63 21.54 -5.02
C ASP A 111 17.10 21.73 -5.01
N ILE A 112 16.44 21.07 -4.06
CA ILE A 112 14.99 21.15 -3.94
C ILE A 112 14.57 22.52 -3.41
N SER A 113 13.60 23.14 -4.07
CA SER A 113 13.05 24.45 -3.75
C SER A 113 11.52 24.44 -3.85
N VAL A 114 10.89 25.57 -3.52
CA VAL A 114 9.44 25.75 -3.70
C VAL A 114 9.03 25.75 -5.18
N ASP A 115 9.97 25.99 -6.09
CA ASP A 115 9.77 26.07 -7.55
C ASP A 115 10.16 24.78 -8.28
N THR A 116 10.59 23.73 -7.56
CA THR A 116 10.92 22.43 -8.15
C THR A 116 9.72 21.89 -8.93
N LYS A 117 9.96 21.58 -10.22
CA LYS A 117 8.95 21.05 -11.14
C LYS A 117 8.92 19.53 -11.06
N TRP A 118 8.01 19.02 -10.24
CA TRP A 118 7.77 17.58 -10.10
C TRP A 118 7.13 16.98 -11.35
N THR A 119 7.46 15.73 -11.64
CA THR A 119 6.77 14.87 -12.60
C THR A 119 5.44 14.39 -12.01
N GLY A 120 5.41 14.05 -10.72
CA GLY A 120 4.23 13.56 -9.99
C GLY A 120 3.16 14.62 -9.69
N GLY A 121 1.90 14.20 -9.63
CA GLY A 121 0.78 15.08 -9.29
C GLY A 121 0.69 15.40 -7.78
N ILE A 122 0.33 16.64 -7.43
CA ILE A 122 0.08 17.04 -6.02
C ILE A 122 -1.40 17.40 -5.86
N VAL A 123 -2.11 16.62 -5.04
CA VAL A 123 -3.54 16.83 -4.75
C VAL A 123 -3.73 17.91 -3.67
N ASP A 124 -3.12 17.74 -2.49
CA ASP A 124 -3.20 18.73 -1.42
C ASP A 124 -2.14 19.84 -1.63
N ARG A 125 -2.61 21.03 -1.99
CA ARG A 125 -1.75 22.20 -2.23
C ARG A 125 -1.53 23.07 -0.98
N SER A 126 -2.01 22.67 0.18
CA SER A 126 -1.90 23.45 1.43
C SER A 126 -0.46 23.72 1.86
N TRP A 127 0.50 22.86 1.48
CA TRP A 127 1.92 23.11 1.73
C TRP A 127 2.43 24.42 1.13
N PHE A 128 1.89 24.86 -0.01
CA PHE A 128 2.32 26.09 -0.67
C PHE A 128 1.80 27.35 0.03
N THR A 129 0.67 27.27 0.74
CA THR A 129 -0.07 28.47 1.20
C THR A 129 -0.28 28.53 2.71
N HIS A 130 -0.37 27.40 3.40
CA HIS A 130 -0.73 27.37 4.82
C HIS A 130 0.46 27.77 5.72
N ALA A 131 0.18 28.57 6.76
CA ALA A 131 1.16 29.10 7.70
C ALA A 131 1.96 28.00 8.45
N LYS A 132 1.31 26.90 8.86
CA LYS A 132 1.98 25.75 9.51
C LYS A 132 3.18 25.18 8.75
N TYR A 133 3.23 25.36 7.43
CA TYR A 133 4.33 24.88 6.58
C TYR A 133 5.38 25.95 6.25
N GLU A 134 5.22 27.19 6.73
CA GLU A 134 6.12 28.31 6.40
C GLU A 134 7.57 28.04 6.77
N LYS A 135 7.81 27.43 7.94
CA LYS A 135 9.16 27.04 8.40
C LYS A 135 9.83 25.99 7.50
N TYR A 136 9.07 25.26 6.69
CA TYR A 136 9.57 24.19 5.81
C TYR A 136 9.75 24.62 4.35
N ARG A 137 9.41 25.86 4.00
CA ARG A 137 9.63 26.44 2.65
C ARG A 137 10.93 27.21 2.54
N GLN A 138 11.69 27.35 3.63
CA GLN A 138 12.89 28.18 3.71
C GLN A 138 14.16 27.42 3.27
N PRO A 139 14.95 27.94 2.33
CA PRO A 139 16.26 27.38 2.01
C PRO A 139 17.23 27.45 3.20
N PRO A 140 18.24 26.55 3.27
CA PRO A 140 18.48 25.42 2.37
C PRO A 140 17.67 24.16 2.75
N ASN A 141 16.78 24.23 3.73
CA ASN A 141 16.14 23.06 4.36
C ASN A 141 14.66 22.93 3.98
N VAL A 142 14.38 22.94 2.67
CA VAL A 142 13.02 22.72 2.18
C VAL A 142 12.57 21.29 2.51
N LYS A 143 11.40 21.16 3.16
CA LYS A 143 10.79 19.85 3.49
C LYS A 143 9.39 19.79 2.89
N ILE A 144 9.12 18.72 2.15
CA ILE A 144 7.80 18.46 1.56
C ILE A 144 7.10 17.28 2.28
N PRO A 145 5.77 17.32 2.44
CA PRO A 145 5.02 16.23 3.07
C PRO A 145 4.51 15.17 2.07
N PHE A 146 4.62 15.43 0.77
CA PHE A 146 3.91 14.67 -0.26
C PHE A 146 4.50 13.26 -0.51
N TRP A 147 5.81 13.14 -0.43
CA TRP A 147 6.59 11.93 -0.68
C TRP A 147 8.04 12.12 -0.19
N LEU A 148 8.88 11.10 -0.39
CA LEU A 148 10.30 11.18 -0.05
C LEU A 148 11.03 12.22 -0.89
N THR A 149 11.80 13.09 -0.26
CA THR A 149 12.47 14.21 -0.92
C THR A 149 13.79 13.76 -1.54
N PRO A 150 14.01 13.93 -2.86
CA PRO A 150 15.31 13.64 -3.46
C PRO A 150 16.36 14.66 -3.02
N VAL A 151 17.63 14.23 -2.96
CA VAL A 151 18.76 15.11 -2.65
C VAL A 151 19.09 16.08 -3.79
N LYS A 152 18.81 15.67 -5.04
CA LYS A 152 18.99 16.43 -6.28
C LYS A 152 17.86 16.10 -7.24
N HIS A 153 17.40 17.07 -8.02
CA HIS A 153 16.38 16.89 -9.05
C HIS A 153 16.87 17.40 -10.40
N TYR A 154 16.69 16.63 -11.48
CA TYR A 154 17.06 17.04 -12.83
C TYR A 154 16.19 16.34 -13.88
N VAL A 155 15.62 17.11 -14.81
CA VAL A 155 14.87 16.61 -15.97
C VAL A 155 15.41 17.27 -17.22
N GLY A 156 15.91 16.46 -18.15
CA GLY A 156 16.47 16.90 -19.42
C GLY A 156 17.56 15.98 -19.95
N PRO A 157 18.18 16.33 -21.09
CA PRO A 157 19.28 15.57 -21.64
C PRO A 157 20.56 15.64 -20.80
N ALA A 158 21.29 14.54 -20.72
CA ALA A 158 22.64 14.49 -20.17
C ALA A 158 23.56 13.67 -21.07
N TRP A 159 24.83 14.07 -21.14
CA TRP A 159 25.80 13.54 -22.08
C TRP A 159 26.89 12.77 -21.36
N TYR A 160 27.22 11.59 -21.91
CA TYR A 160 28.16 10.64 -21.35
C TYR A 160 29.18 10.25 -22.42
N GLN A 161 30.47 10.36 -22.11
CA GLN A 161 31.54 10.00 -23.03
C GLN A 161 32.57 9.07 -22.42
N ARG A 162 32.97 8.06 -23.19
CA ARG A 162 34.07 7.16 -22.82
C ARG A 162 34.89 6.79 -24.04
N GLN A 163 36.20 6.81 -23.85
CA GLN A 163 37.11 6.21 -24.82
C GLN A 163 37.15 4.70 -24.60
N ILE A 164 36.97 3.96 -25.68
CA ILE A 164 37.00 2.49 -25.69
C ILE A 164 38.09 2.02 -26.66
N ASP A 165 38.65 0.85 -26.42
CA ASP A 165 39.67 0.24 -27.27
C ASP A 165 39.18 -1.13 -27.76
N ILE A 166 38.99 -1.23 -29.07
CA ILE A 166 38.56 -2.46 -29.73
C ILE A 166 39.81 -3.23 -30.14
N ARG A 167 39.99 -4.39 -29.49
CA ARG A 167 41.15 -5.26 -29.73
C ARG A 167 41.14 -5.83 -31.15
N GLN A 168 42.34 -6.06 -31.71
CA GLN A 168 42.54 -6.62 -33.06
C GLN A 168 41.83 -7.97 -33.28
N ASN A 169 41.70 -8.80 -32.25
CA ASN A 169 41.01 -10.09 -32.31
C ASN A 169 39.47 -9.97 -32.47
N ARG A 170 38.92 -8.74 -32.48
CA ARG A 170 37.50 -8.45 -32.76
C ARG A 170 37.26 -7.92 -34.17
N ARG A 171 38.29 -7.88 -35.02
CA ARG A 171 38.15 -7.43 -36.40
C ARG A 171 37.12 -8.27 -37.15
N GLY A 172 36.13 -7.62 -37.75
CA GLY A 172 35.10 -8.28 -38.55
C GLY A 172 34.08 -9.07 -37.73
N ARG A 173 34.03 -8.92 -36.40
CA ARG A 173 32.96 -9.47 -35.55
C ARG A 173 31.78 -8.51 -35.46
N ARG A 174 30.61 -9.04 -35.13
CA ARG A 174 29.44 -8.24 -34.78
C ARG A 174 29.62 -7.67 -33.38
N ILE A 175 29.48 -6.36 -33.23
CA ILE A 175 29.67 -5.61 -31.97
C ILE A 175 28.36 -4.93 -31.59
N VAL A 176 27.79 -5.29 -30.44
CA VAL A 176 26.57 -4.70 -29.92
C VAL A 176 26.87 -3.97 -28.61
N LEU A 177 26.45 -2.72 -28.49
CA LEU A 177 26.39 -2.03 -27.19
C LEU A 177 25.08 -2.38 -26.50
N PHE A 178 25.20 -2.93 -25.31
CA PHE A 178 24.12 -3.29 -24.40
C PHE A 178 24.09 -2.29 -23.24
N LEU A 179 22.97 -1.57 -23.09
CA LEU A 179 22.67 -0.73 -21.94
C LEU A 179 21.47 -1.35 -21.21
N GLU A 180 21.67 -1.90 -20.01
CA GLU A 180 20.64 -2.69 -19.34
C GLU A 180 19.38 -1.89 -19.03
N ARG A 181 19.55 -0.68 -18.48
CA ARG A 181 18.41 0.16 -18.13
C ARG A 181 18.76 1.64 -18.19
N CYS A 182 18.00 2.36 -19.00
CA CYS A 182 18.10 3.80 -19.20
C CYS A 182 16.74 4.45 -18.88
N HIS A 183 16.78 5.75 -18.60
CA HIS A 183 15.58 6.54 -18.30
C HIS A 183 15.73 7.90 -18.99
N TRP A 184 15.08 8.17 -20.12
CA TRP A 184 14.26 7.28 -20.94
C TRP A 184 14.93 7.08 -22.29
N GLU A 185 14.98 8.11 -23.13
CA GLU A 185 15.52 8.01 -24.49
C GLU A 185 17.05 8.00 -24.44
N THR A 186 17.68 7.10 -25.22
CA THR A 186 19.11 7.20 -25.50
C THR A 186 19.40 7.42 -26.97
N LYS A 187 20.45 8.18 -27.25
CA LYS A 187 21.04 8.32 -28.59
C LYS A 187 22.54 8.10 -28.50
N VAL A 188 23.09 7.34 -29.45
CA VAL A 188 24.49 6.88 -29.40
C VAL A 188 25.28 7.37 -30.61
N TRP A 189 26.54 7.75 -30.39
CA TRP A 189 27.51 8.07 -31.43
C TRP A 189 28.84 7.38 -31.19
N VAL A 190 29.51 7.03 -32.29
CA VAL A 190 30.88 6.52 -32.32
C VAL A 190 31.70 7.45 -33.20
N ASP A 191 32.75 8.06 -32.64
CA ASP A 191 33.62 9.03 -33.32
C ASP A 191 32.89 10.18 -34.03
N GLY A 192 31.69 10.51 -33.55
CA GLY A 192 30.84 11.57 -34.08
C GLY A 192 29.78 11.10 -35.09
N VAL A 193 29.75 9.82 -35.46
CA VAL A 193 28.73 9.22 -36.33
C VAL A 193 27.62 8.61 -35.48
N ALA A 194 26.36 8.91 -35.79
CA ALA A 194 25.20 8.43 -35.03
C ALA A 194 24.91 6.95 -35.31
N ALA A 195 24.65 6.18 -34.25
CA ALA A 195 24.26 4.77 -34.28
C ALA A 195 22.74 4.54 -34.17
N GLY A 196 21.97 5.57 -33.79
CA GLY A 196 20.51 5.53 -33.69
C GLY A 196 19.97 6.00 -32.34
N THR A 197 18.67 5.79 -32.14
CA THR A 197 17.92 6.15 -30.92
C THR A 197 17.17 4.92 -30.39
N GLN A 198 17.04 4.82 -29.07
CA GLN A 198 16.23 3.81 -28.37
C GLN A 198 15.41 4.50 -27.27
N ASP A 199 14.23 3.97 -26.95
CA ASP A 199 13.24 4.63 -26.10
C ASP A 199 12.40 3.61 -25.27
N SER A 200 12.99 2.50 -24.84
CA SER A 200 12.32 1.61 -23.89
C SER A 200 12.49 2.12 -22.46
N LEU A 201 11.48 1.95 -21.61
CA LEU A 201 11.60 2.12 -20.16
C LEU A 201 11.84 0.78 -19.45
N CYS A 202 11.44 -0.32 -20.09
CA CYS A 202 11.35 -1.64 -19.49
C CYS A 202 12.45 -2.59 -19.90
N THR A 203 13.06 -2.39 -21.08
CA THR A 203 13.99 -3.36 -21.68
C THR A 203 15.34 -2.73 -22.05
N PRO A 204 16.40 -3.55 -22.18
CA PRO A 204 17.72 -3.05 -22.54
C PRO A 204 17.75 -2.33 -23.89
N HIS A 205 18.55 -1.26 -23.97
CA HIS A 205 18.82 -0.58 -25.22
C HIS A 205 19.99 -1.27 -25.93
N LEU A 206 19.75 -1.72 -27.17
CA LEU A 206 20.72 -2.43 -28.00
C LEU A 206 21.09 -1.58 -29.22
N TYR A 207 22.38 -1.41 -29.47
CA TYR A 207 22.91 -0.74 -30.67
C TYR A 207 23.88 -1.64 -31.38
N ASP A 208 23.66 -1.91 -32.66
CA ASP A 208 24.64 -2.58 -33.51
C ASP A 208 25.69 -1.55 -33.95
N LEU A 209 26.91 -1.70 -33.46
CA LEU A 209 28.03 -0.80 -33.70
C LEU A 209 29.07 -1.41 -34.66
N SER A 210 28.73 -2.54 -35.29
CA SER A 210 29.65 -3.33 -36.10
C SER A 210 30.25 -2.54 -37.27
N GLU A 211 29.47 -1.65 -37.89
CA GLU A 211 29.93 -0.80 -39.00
C GLU A 211 30.70 0.44 -38.53
N LEU A 212 30.53 0.83 -37.27
CA LEU A 212 31.11 2.05 -36.70
C LEU A 212 32.40 1.80 -35.92
N MET A 213 32.63 0.55 -35.48
CA MET A 213 33.78 0.18 -34.66
C MET A 213 34.73 -0.74 -35.39
N THR A 214 35.97 -0.28 -35.55
CA THR A 214 37.07 -1.08 -36.10
C THR A 214 38.12 -1.32 -35.00
N PRO A 215 39.12 -2.19 -35.20
CA PRO A 215 40.18 -2.31 -34.21
C PRO A 215 40.90 -0.97 -33.96
N GLY A 216 40.99 -0.54 -32.70
CA GLY A 216 41.58 0.73 -32.30
C GLY A 216 40.76 1.48 -31.27
N LYS A 217 41.17 2.74 -31.03
CA LYS A 217 40.53 3.63 -30.05
C LYS A 217 39.35 4.36 -30.67
N HIS A 218 38.20 4.30 -30.01
CA HIS A 218 36.98 5.00 -30.41
C HIS A 218 36.43 5.84 -29.25
N LEU A 219 35.81 6.97 -29.57
CA LEU A 219 35.03 7.77 -28.64
C LEU A 219 33.56 7.34 -28.73
N LEU A 220 33.07 6.71 -27.67
CA LEU A 220 31.66 6.41 -27.50
C LEU A 220 30.99 7.58 -26.78
N THR A 221 29.95 8.16 -27.39
CA THR A 221 29.11 9.19 -26.78
C THR A 221 27.67 8.67 -26.66
N VAL A 222 27.07 8.86 -25.50
CA VAL A 222 25.66 8.53 -25.22
C VAL A 222 24.98 9.78 -24.68
N ARG A 223 23.85 10.18 -25.28
CA ARG A 223 22.91 11.16 -24.69
C ARG A 223 21.79 10.35 -24.05
N VAL A 224 21.44 10.65 -22.80
CA VAL A 224 20.27 10.11 -22.09
C VAL A 224 19.33 11.26 -21.76
N ASP A 225 18.07 11.14 -22.14
CA ASP A 225 17.05 12.17 -21.91
C ASP A 225 15.84 11.58 -21.18
N ASN A 226 15.65 12.00 -19.93
CA ASN A 226 14.56 11.59 -19.04
C ASN A 226 13.32 12.50 -19.13
N SER A 227 13.25 13.41 -20.11
CA SER A 227 11.99 14.10 -20.41
C SER A 227 10.93 13.11 -20.92
N ILE A 228 9.67 13.34 -20.56
CA ILE A 228 8.54 12.49 -20.94
C ILE A 228 8.39 12.46 -22.47
N LYS A 229 8.61 11.28 -23.08
CA LYS A 229 8.52 11.07 -24.54
C LYS A 229 7.12 10.68 -24.98
N TYR A 230 6.49 9.81 -24.21
CA TYR A 230 5.10 9.38 -24.37
C TYR A 230 4.34 9.66 -23.09
N ASN A 231 3.06 10.04 -23.19
CA ASN A 231 2.24 10.32 -22.02
C ASN A 231 1.84 9.05 -21.27
N VAL A 232 2.80 8.43 -20.58
CA VAL A 232 2.60 7.25 -19.73
C VAL A 232 1.80 7.56 -18.47
N GLY A 233 1.57 8.83 -18.16
CA GLY A 233 0.86 9.28 -16.96
C GLY A 233 1.78 9.84 -15.91
N VAL A 234 1.42 11.01 -15.36
CA VAL A 234 2.23 11.73 -14.36
C VAL A 234 2.38 10.98 -13.03
N ASN A 235 1.44 10.10 -12.72
CA ASN A 235 1.46 9.26 -11.52
C ASN A 235 2.01 7.86 -11.79
N ALA A 236 2.33 7.51 -13.04
CA ALA A 236 2.88 6.21 -13.38
C ALA A 236 4.20 5.99 -12.63
N HIS A 237 4.30 4.87 -11.93
CA HIS A 237 5.46 4.56 -11.14
C HIS A 237 6.71 4.34 -11.98
N SER A 238 6.56 4.15 -13.29
CA SER A 238 7.65 4.13 -14.27
C SER A 238 8.46 5.44 -14.32
N VAL A 239 7.90 6.60 -13.96
CA VAL A 239 8.55 7.93 -14.13
C VAL A 239 8.34 8.91 -12.96
N SER A 240 7.47 8.61 -11.99
CA SER A 240 6.96 9.59 -11.03
C SER A 240 7.80 9.76 -9.75
N ASP A 241 7.82 10.98 -9.21
CA ASP A 241 8.43 11.33 -7.90
C ASP A 241 7.77 10.67 -6.69
N HIS A 242 6.58 10.08 -6.89
CA HIS A 242 5.91 9.32 -5.85
C HIS A 242 6.77 8.16 -5.31
N THR A 243 7.58 7.52 -6.17
CA THR A 243 8.39 6.34 -5.80
C THR A 243 9.79 6.38 -6.40
N GLN A 244 9.97 5.96 -7.67
CA GLN A 244 11.29 5.80 -8.28
C GLN A 244 11.90 7.11 -8.80
N THR A 245 11.26 8.27 -8.65
CA THR A 245 11.72 9.54 -9.24
C THR A 245 11.83 9.51 -10.77
N ASN A 246 12.05 10.67 -11.38
CA ASN A 246 12.40 10.78 -12.79
C ASN A 246 13.94 10.87 -12.95
N TRP A 247 14.66 9.80 -12.60
CA TRP A 247 16.13 9.81 -12.59
C TRP A 247 16.73 9.92 -14.01
N ASN A 248 17.96 10.45 -14.12
CA ASN A 248 18.77 10.39 -15.35
C ASN A 248 20.05 9.58 -15.07
N GLY A 249 20.49 8.75 -16.02
CA GLY A 249 21.64 7.88 -15.85
C GLY A 249 21.57 6.63 -16.72
N ILE A 250 22.52 5.74 -16.52
CA ILE A 250 22.52 4.38 -17.07
C ILE A 250 22.78 3.45 -15.89
N VAL A 251 21.83 2.57 -15.57
CA VAL A 251 21.91 1.64 -14.43
C VAL A 251 21.97 0.19 -14.92
N GLY A 252 22.50 -0.71 -14.10
CA GLY A 252 22.75 -2.11 -14.48
C GLY A 252 23.99 -2.29 -15.36
N ARG A 253 24.03 -3.37 -16.15
CA ARG A 253 25.14 -3.69 -17.05
C ARG A 253 25.25 -2.67 -18.18
N ILE A 254 26.51 -2.36 -18.51
CA ILE A 254 26.90 -1.55 -19.66
C ILE A 254 28.00 -2.34 -20.35
N GLU A 255 27.74 -2.88 -21.54
CA GLU A 255 28.63 -3.87 -22.15
C GLU A 255 28.80 -3.67 -23.65
N LEU A 256 29.99 -3.98 -24.16
CA LEU A 256 30.20 -4.31 -25.56
C LEU A 256 30.22 -5.83 -25.72
N GLN A 257 29.24 -6.35 -26.44
CA GLN A 257 29.08 -7.77 -26.71
C GLN A 257 29.57 -8.07 -28.12
N ALA A 258 30.55 -8.97 -28.24
CA ALA A 258 31.10 -9.40 -29.52
C ALA A 258 30.65 -10.83 -29.86
N SER A 259 30.19 -11.03 -31.09
CA SER A 259 29.81 -12.33 -31.66
C SER A 259 30.34 -12.48 -33.08
N ASP A 260 30.37 -13.70 -33.60
CA ASP A 260 30.72 -13.95 -35.00
C ASP A 260 29.65 -13.37 -35.96
N LYS A 261 30.00 -13.19 -37.23
CA LYS A 261 29.09 -12.61 -38.25
C LYS A 261 27.85 -13.46 -38.53
N VAL A 262 27.97 -14.77 -38.32
CA VAL A 262 26.84 -15.69 -38.29
C VAL A 262 26.70 -16.13 -36.85
N CYS A 263 25.56 -15.84 -36.22
CA CYS A 263 25.37 -16.05 -34.79
C CYS A 263 23.90 -16.32 -34.43
N VAL A 264 23.66 -16.90 -33.25
CA VAL A 264 22.31 -17.13 -32.72
C VAL A 264 21.79 -15.84 -32.09
N SER A 265 21.06 -15.02 -32.84
CA SER A 265 20.61 -13.69 -32.39
C SER A 265 19.45 -13.74 -31.39
N ASP A 266 18.66 -14.82 -31.36
CA ASP A 266 17.55 -14.99 -30.40
C ASP A 266 17.19 -16.47 -30.17
N ILE A 267 16.69 -16.78 -28.97
CA ILE A 267 16.14 -18.10 -28.61
C ILE A 267 14.88 -17.87 -27.77
N GLN A 268 13.73 -18.30 -28.28
CA GLN A 268 12.48 -18.34 -27.52
C GLN A 268 12.09 -19.79 -27.25
N VAL A 269 11.72 -20.09 -26.00
CA VAL A 269 11.32 -21.42 -25.54
C VAL A 269 9.85 -21.37 -25.12
N TYR A 270 9.04 -22.26 -25.69
CA TYR A 270 7.62 -22.44 -25.39
C TYR A 270 7.40 -23.85 -24.82
N PRO A 271 7.27 -23.98 -23.48
CA PRO A 271 6.97 -25.26 -22.85
C PRO A 271 5.58 -25.80 -23.25
N ASP A 272 5.51 -27.10 -23.46
CA ASP A 272 4.28 -27.90 -23.59
C ASP A 272 4.45 -29.10 -22.65
N ILE A 273 3.82 -29.03 -21.47
CA ILE A 273 4.05 -30.04 -20.41
C ILE A 273 3.26 -31.31 -20.68
N GLU A 274 2.12 -31.21 -21.35
CA GLU A 274 1.28 -32.35 -21.75
C GLU A 274 2.06 -33.26 -22.72
N LYS A 275 2.65 -32.69 -23.77
CA LYS A 275 3.46 -33.42 -24.74
C LYS A 275 4.90 -33.66 -24.29
N LYS A 276 5.31 -33.03 -23.18
CA LYS A 276 6.70 -33.04 -22.66
C LYS A 276 7.71 -32.52 -23.71
N LEU A 277 7.32 -31.46 -24.41
CA LEU A 277 8.13 -30.81 -25.44
C LEU A 277 8.46 -29.38 -25.04
N ALA A 278 9.61 -28.89 -25.46
CA ALA A 278 9.91 -27.47 -25.52
C ALA A 278 9.95 -27.07 -27.00
N LYS A 279 8.97 -26.29 -27.47
CA LYS A 279 9.03 -25.72 -28.82
C LYS A 279 10.02 -24.56 -28.81
N LEU A 280 11.06 -24.66 -29.62
CA LEU A 280 12.13 -23.69 -29.75
C LEU A 280 11.92 -22.88 -31.02
N ARG A 281 12.02 -21.56 -30.90
CA ARG A 281 12.15 -20.64 -32.04
C ARG A 281 13.51 -19.97 -31.94
N ILE A 282 14.42 -20.31 -32.85
CA ILE A 282 15.81 -19.88 -32.82
C ILE A 282 16.08 -18.99 -34.02
N VAL A 283 16.51 -17.76 -33.78
CA VAL A 283 16.86 -16.82 -34.85
C VAL A 283 18.37 -16.84 -35.03
N ILE A 284 18.79 -17.11 -36.26
CA ILE A 284 20.18 -17.06 -36.71
C ILE A 284 20.34 -15.79 -37.53
N SER A 285 21.22 -14.90 -37.09
CA SER A 285 21.61 -13.71 -37.84
C SER A 285 22.78 -14.04 -38.76
N ASN A 286 22.74 -13.51 -39.98
CA ASN A 286 23.77 -13.67 -40.99
C ASN A 286 24.16 -12.30 -41.56
N ALA A 287 25.28 -11.77 -41.08
CA ALA A 287 25.84 -10.48 -41.50
C ALA A 287 26.84 -10.60 -42.67
N ILE A 288 26.90 -11.73 -43.37
CA ILE A 288 27.81 -11.93 -44.52
C ILE A 288 27.20 -11.36 -45.81
N GLY A 289 25.87 -11.30 -45.90
CA GLY A 289 25.16 -10.76 -47.07
C GLY A 289 24.96 -11.77 -48.21
N ARG A 290 25.13 -13.07 -47.94
CA ARG A 290 24.80 -14.20 -48.83
C ARG A 290 24.41 -15.44 -48.04
N ASP A 291 23.79 -16.41 -48.70
CA ASP A 291 23.32 -17.64 -48.06
C ASP A 291 24.46 -18.44 -47.41
N VAL A 292 24.23 -18.91 -46.18
CA VAL A 292 25.16 -19.78 -45.45
C VAL A 292 24.44 -20.99 -44.90
N SER A 293 25.10 -22.16 -44.96
CA SER A 293 24.57 -23.40 -44.37
C SER A 293 25.46 -23.90 -43.25
N GLY A 294 24.86 -24.56 -42.26
CA GLY A 294 25.59 -25.19 -41.18
C GLY A 294 24.69 -26.03 -40.28
N THR A 295 25.29 -26.52 -39.19
CA THR A 295 24.60 -27.34 -38.21
C THR A 295 24.29 -26.53 -36.96
N LEU A 296 23.06 -26.62 -36.48
CA LEU A 296 22.57 -26.08 -35.20
C LEU A 296 22.39 -27.24 -34.22
N THR A 297 23.08 -27.20 -33.07
CA THR A 297 23.02 -28.22 -32.01
C THR A 297 22.43 -27.65 -30.72
N ILE A 298 21.41 -28.31 -30.19
CA ILE A 298 20.67 -27.92 -28.99
C ILE A 298 20.97 -28.89 -27.86
N THR A 299 21.19 -28.37 -26.66
CA THR A 299 21.30 -29.14 -25.41
C THR A 299 20.56 -28.43 -24.28
N ALA A 300 20.00 -29.19 -23.32
CA ALA A 300 19.45 -28.60 -22.11
C ALA A 300 19.77 -29.41 -20.84
N GLU A 301 19.98 -28.72 -19.72
CA GLU A 301 20.13 -29.36 -18.41
C GLU A 301 19.49 -28.56 -17.27
N SER A 302 18.91 -29.25 -16.29
CA SER A 302 18.44 -28.63 -15.05
C SER A 302 19.64 -28.25 -14.17
N TRP A 303 19.62 -27.09 -13.52
CA TRP A 303 20.80 -26.60 -12.79
C TRP A 303 20.55 -26.18 -11.34
N ASN A 304 19.31 -25.95 -10.92
CA ASN A 304 18.98 -25.48 -9.56
C ASN A 304 18.20 -26.52 -8.71
N THR A 305 18.09 -27.76 -9.18
CA THR A 305 17.32 -28.83 -8.54
C THR A 305 18.23 -29.88 -7.91
N LYS A 306 17.72 -30.56 -6.87
CA LYS A 306 18.43 -31.71 -6.25
C LYS A 306 18.55 -32.89 -7.22
N ARG A 307 17.48 -33.20 -7.96
CA ARG A 307 17.50 -34.18 -9.06
C ARG A 307 18.02 -33.48 -10.32
N ARG A 308 19.09 -33.99 -10.92
CA ARG A 308 19.59 -33.50 -12.21
C ARG A 308 18.85 -34.19 -13.36
N HIS A 309 18.41 -33.42 -14.34
CA HIS A 309 17.82 -33.85 -15.58
C HIS A 309 18.59 -33.24 -16.75
N THR A 310 19.09 -34.08 -17.65
CA THR A 310 19.84 -33.66 -18.84
C THR A 310 19.14 -34.21 -20.08
N VAL A 311 18.92 -33.36 -21.07
CA VAL A 311 18.29 -33.72 -22.34
C VAL A 311 19.38 -33.98 -23.38
N GLY A 312 19.24 -35.04 -24.17
CA GLY A 312 20.21 -35.40 -25.20
C GLY A 312 20.37 -34.31 -26.28
N PRO A 313 21.54 -34.22 -26.94
CA PRO A 313 21.75 -33.23 -27.99
C PRO A 313 20.85 -33.51 -29.20
N VAL A 314 20.28 -32.46 -29.78
CA VAL A 314 19.57 -32.50 -31.08
C VAL A 314 20.30 -31.60 -32.06
N SER A 315 20.69 -32.15 -33.20
CA SER A 315 21.35 -31.41 -34.28
C SER A 315 20.44 -31.33 -35.50
N VAL A 316 20.32 -30.13 -36.07
CA VAL A 316 19.58 -29.88 -37.30
C VAL A 316 20.45 -29.09 -38.27
N GLU A 317 20.33 -29.40 -39.55
CA GLU A 317 20.93 -28.58 -40.61
C GLU A 317 20.05 -27.34 -40.86
N PHE A 318 20.67 -26.21 -41.11
CA PHE A 318 19.98 -24.97 -41.47
C PHE A 318 20.67 -24.28 -42.65
N THR A 319 19.88 -23.48 -43.38
CA THR A 319 20.39 -22.53 -44.36
C THR A 319 19.84 -21.14 -44.02
N ALA A 320 20.71 -20.18 -43.78
CA ALA A 320 20.34 -18.80 -43.49
C ALA A 320 20.33 -17.96 -44.78
N ASN A 321 19.14 -17.79 -45.37
CA ASN A 321 18.91 -17.21 -46.70
C ASN A 321 18.72 -15.68 -46.71
N GLY A 322 19.24 -14.99 -45.69
CA GLY A 322 19.05 -13.56 -45.50
C GLY A 322 19.60 -13.08 -44.16
N PRO A 323 19.40 -11.80 -43.80
CA PRO A 323 19.98 -11.19 -42.59
C PRO A 323 19.58 -11.89 -41.29
N GLU A 324 18.37 -12.46 -41.26
CA GLU A 324 17.87 -13.29 -40.18
C GLU A 324 17.13 -14.50 -40.74
N THR A 325 17.26 -15.66 -40.10
CA THR A 325 16.54 -16.88 -40.43
C THR A 325 16.03 -17.52 -39.14
N THR A 326 14.76 -17.93 -39.12
CA THR A 326 14.16 -18.61 -37.98
C THR A 326 14.14 -20.12 -38.20
N VAL A 327 14.65 -20.88 -37.22
CA VAL A 327 14.56 -22.33 -37.17
C VAL A 327 13.63 -22.72 -36.02
N GLU A 328 12.59 -23.52 -36.32
CA GLU A 328 11.68 -24.06 -35.31
C GLU A 328 11.99 -25.53 -35.01
N ILE A 329 12.09 -25.89 -33.73
CA ILE A 329 12.42 -27.25 -33.30
C ILE A 329 11.49 -27.67 -32.16
N ASN A 330 10.87 -28.83 -32.27
CA ASN A 330 10.19 -29.46 -31.13
C ASN A 330 11.23 -30.30 -30.35
N TYR A 331 11.75 -29.75 -29.25
CA TYR A 331 12.78 -30.39 -28.45
C TYR A 331 12.17 -31.27 -27.38
N ALA A 332 12.34 -32.59 -27.50
CA ALA A 332 11.75 -33.56 -26.58
C ALA A 332 12.45 -33.51 -25.21
N MET A 333 11.71 -33.14 -24.17
CA MET A 333 12.24 -33.03 -22.82
C MET A 333 12.25 -34.38 -22.09
N GLY A 334 11.59 -35.41 -22.61
CA GLY A 334 11.60 -36.75 -22.03
C GLY A 334 10.66 -36.94 -20.83
N ASN A 335 10.52 -38.18 -20.38
CA ASN A 335 9.52 -38.56 -19.37
C ASN A 335 9.86 -38.08 -17.95
N ASP A 336 11.14 -37.86 -17.65
CA ASP A 336 11.65 -37.47 -16.33
C ASP A 336 11.84 -35.94 -16.21
N VAL A 337 11.19 -35.18 -17.08
CA VAL A 337 11.20 -33.71 -17.04
C VAL A 337 10.78 -33.20 -15.65
N LEU A 338 11.46 -32.15 -15.20
CA LEU A 338 11.15 -31.45 -13.95
C LEU A 338 10.34 -30.21 -14.27
N LEU A 339 9.24 -30.00 -13.55
CA LEU A 339 8.37 -28.85 -13.76
C LEU A 339 8.74 -27.69 -12.83
N TRP A 340 8.35 -26.48 -13.23
CA TRP A 340 8.46 -25.26 -12.45
C TRP A 340 7.11 -24.89 -11.84
N ASP A 341 7.07 -24.69 -10.52
CA ASP A 341 5.97 -24.03 -9.80
C ASP A 341 6.43 -23.42 -8.45
N GLU A 342 5.48 -22.96 -7.62
CA GLU A 342 5.72 -22.36 -6.30
C GLU A 342 6.54 -23.25 -5.34
N PHE A 343 6.39 -24.58 -5.47
CA PHE A 343 6.93 -25.58 -4.55
C PHE A 343 8.15 -26.30 -5.14
N SER A 344 8.19 -26.42 -6.46
CA SER A 344 9.24 -27.07 -7.25
C SER A 344 9.73 -26.12 -8.35
N PRO A 345 10.61 -25.14 -8.07
CA PRO A 345 11.02 -24.16 -9.07
C PRO A 345 12.14 -24.67 -9.99
N ALA A 346 11.91 -25.76 -10.74
CA ALA A 346 12.95 -26.35 -11.57
C ALA A 346 13.30 -25.48 -12.80
N MET A 347 14.58 -25.16 -12.95
CA MET A 347 15.11 -24.32 -14.04
C MET A 347 16.10 -25.11 -14.91
N TYR A 348 16.02 -24.87 -16.21
CA TYR A 348 16.88 -25.42 -17.24
C TYR A 348 17.75 -24.34 -17.89
N LYS A 349 18.99 -24.70 -18.23
CA LYS A 349 19.83 -23.96 -19.19
C LYS A 349 19.70 -24.65 -20.54
N LEU A 350 19.30 -23.92 -21.57
CA LEU A 350 19.29 -24.37 -22.95
C LEU A 350 20.39 -23.67 -23.73
N ALA A 351 21.31 -24.44 -24.31
CA ALA A 351 22.36 -23.92 -25.18
C ALA A 351 22.08 -24.30 -26.64
N ALA A 352 22.09 -23.30 -27.52
CA ALA A 352 22.04 -23.46 -28.97
C ALA A 352 23.40 -23.07 -29.55
N SER A 353 24.07 -24.03 -30.19
CA SER A 353 25.39 -23.85 -30.80
C SER A 353 25.31 -24.02 -32.30
N ILE A 354 25.89 -23.11 -33.07
CA ILE A 354 26.00 -23.22 -34.52
C ILE A 354 27.45 -23.51 -34.93
N SER A 355 27.59 -24.28 -36.01
CA SER A 355 28.84 -24.51 -36.71
C SER A 355 28.62 -24.34 -38.19
N VAL A 356 29.22 -23.31 -38.77
CA VAL A 356 29.17 -23.01 -40.21
C VAL A 356 30.57 -23.17 -40.76
N ASN A 357 30.72 -24.04 -41.77
CA ASN A 357 31.96 -24.22 -42.51
C ASN A 357 31.71 -23.81 -43.97
N GLY A 358 32.35 -22.73 -44.41
CA GLY A 358 32.20 -22.24 -45.78
C GLY A 358 33.45 -21.57 -46.33
N SER A 359 33.38 -21.12 -47.58
CA SER A 359 34.47 -20.39 -48.26
C SER A 359 34.79 -19.03 -47.61
N ASP A 360 33.85 -18.46 -46.85
CA ASP A 360 34.03 -17.23 -46.05
C ASP A 360 34.73 -17.44 -44.70
N GLY A 361 35.09 -18.70 -44.40
CA GLY A 361 35.66 -19.10 -43.13
C GLY A 361 34.73 -19.99 -42.31
N THR A 362 35.18 -20.30 -41.11
CA THR A 362 34.46 -21.10 -40.13
C THR A 362 33.91 -20.19 -39.04
N PHE A 363 32.61 -20.27 -38.78
CA PHE A 363 31.93 -19.50 -37.73
C PHE A 363 31.40 -20.44 -36.66
N HIS A 364 31.61 -20.06 -35.40
CA HIS A 364 31.12 -20.80 -34.24
C HIS A 364 30.54 -19.83 -33.21
N ASP A 365 29.25 -19.96 -32.95
CA ASP A 365 28.57 -19.19 -31.89
C ASP A 365 27.78 -20.15 -31.00
N GLN A 366 27.66 -19.80 -29.73
CA GLN A 366 26.82 -20.51 -28.78
C GLN A 366 26.10 -19.48 -27.92
N ARG A 367 24.78 -19.55 -27.88
CA ARG A 367 23.94 -18.74 -27.00
C ARG A 367 23.21 -19.63 -26.02
N THR A 368 23.09 -19.16 -24.78
CA THR A 368 22.39 -19.87 -23.71
C THR A 368 21.23 -19.03 -23.20
N VAL A 369 20.08 -19.66 -22.97
CA VAL A 369 18.93 -19.07 -22.27
C VAL A 369 18.51 -19.96 -21.12
N THR A 370 17.87 -19.35 -20.12
CA THR A 370 17.28 -20.07 -18.99
C THR A 370 15.76 -20.15 -19.19
N PHE A 371 15.15 -21.28 -18.84
CA PHE A 371 13.70 -21.46 -18.90
C PHE A 371 13.22 -22.47 -17.84
N GLY A 372 11.91 -22.55 -17.60
CA GLY A 372 11.28 -23.60 -16.78
C GLY A 372 10.17 -24.29 -17.56
N MET A 373 9.93 -25.57 -17.30
CA MET A 373 8.82 -26.32 -17.88
C MET A 373 7.58 -26.11 -17.01
N ARG A 374 6.61 -25.34 -17.50
CA ARG A 374 5.34 -25.09 -16.79
C ARG A 374 4.23 -24.75 -17.75
N GLU A 375 2.98 -24.93 -17.31
CA GLU A 375 1.82 -24.26 -17.87
C GLU A 375 1.10 -23.46 -16.78
N PHE A 376 0.72 -22.22 -17.10
CA PHE A 376 -0.08 -21.35 -16.23
C PHE A 376 -1.32 -20.92 -16.99
N GLY A 377 -2.49 -21.26 -16.46
CA GLY A 377 -3.76 -21.12 -17.15
C GLY A 377 -4.91 -20.86 -16.19
N THR A 378 -6.12 -21.14 -16.65
CA THR A 378 -7.35 -20.98 -15.89
C THR A 378 -8.26 -22.20 -16.04
N GLU A 379 -9.02 -22.50 -15.00
CA GLU A 379 -10.09 -23.50 -14.99
C GLU A 379 -11.31 -22.86 -14.33
N GLY A 380 -12.29 -22.45 -15.16
CA GLY A 380 -13.40 -21.62 -14.73
C GLY A 380 -12.90 -20.35 -14.03
N THR A 381 -13.37 -20.11 -12.81
CA THR A 381 -13.03 -18.93 -12.03
C THR A 381 -11.71 -19.02 -11.26
N GLN A 382 -10.89 -20.06 -11.46
CA GLN A 382 -9.62 -20.24 -10.75
C GLN A 382 -8.42 -20.34 -11.68
N PHE A 383 -7.24 -19.99 -11.17
CA PHE A 383 -5.98 -20.19 -11.90
C PHE A 383 -5.48 -21.62 -11.74
N THR A 384 -4.70 -22.09 -12.72
CA THR A 384 -3.99 -23.36 -12.66
C THR A 384 -2.49 -23.17 -12.91
N ILE A 385 -1.68 -24.00 -12.25
CA ILE A 385 -0.27 -24.18 -12.58
C ILE A 385 0.02 -25.67 -12.68
N ASN A 386 0.42 -26.14 -13.87
CA ASN A 386 0.61 -27.55 -14.17
C ASN A 386 -0.64 -28.40 -13.82
N ASP A 387 -1.81 -27.98 -14.30
CA ASP A 387 -3.15 -28.56 -14.05
C ASP A 387 -3.62 -28.56 -12.57
N ARG A 388 -2.86 -27.92 -11.67
CA ARG A 388 -3.22 -27.79 -10.25
C ARG A 388 -3.79 -26.41 -9.96
N LEU A 389 -4.95 -26.35 -9.30
CA LEU A 389 -5.56 -25.11 -8.84
C LEU A 389 -4.57 -24.29 -7.98
N THR A 390 -4.49 -22.99 -8.26
CA THR A 390 -3.66 -22.04 -7.52
C THR A 390 -4.44 -20.77 -7.20
N PHE A 391 -4.08 -20.15 -6.09
CA PHE A 391 -4.68 -18.91 -5.61
C PHE A 391 -3.58 -17.86 -5.50
N LEU A 392 -3.82 -16.69 -6.11
CA LEU A 392 -2.84 -15.60 -6.05
C LEU A 392 -2.89 -14.94 -4.67
N ARG A 393 -1.82 -15.11 -3.91
CA ARG A 393 -1.55 -14.42 -2.65
C ARG A 393 -0.53 -13.32 -2.96
N GLY A 394 -1.06 -12.19 -3.42
CA GLY A 394 -0.27 -11.14 -4.04
C GLY A 394 -0.02 -9.94 -3.15
N THR A 395 1.13 -9.30 -3.36
CA THR A 395 1.31 -7.85 -3.12
C THR A 395 1.63 -7.16 -4.45
N LEU A 396 1.85 -5.86 -4.43
CA LEU A 396 2.39 -5.13 -5.55
C LEU A 396 3.73 -4.45 -5.22
N GLU A 397 4.43 -3.99 -6.26
CA GLU A 397 5.61 -3.14 -6.15
C GLU A 397 5.44 -1.92 -7.06
N CYS A 398 5.64 -0.74 -6.51
CA CYS A 398 5.57 0.58 -7.15
C CYS A 398 6.97 1.17 -7.45
N SER A 399 8.02 0.36 -7.56
CA SER A 399 9.41 0.81 -7.77
C SER A 399 9.96 1.62 -6.58
N ILE A 400 9.79 1.07 -5.37
CA ILE A 400 10.11 1.74 -4.10
C ILE A 400 11.54 1.38 -3.65
N PHE A 401 12.51 2.23 -4.01
CA PHE A 401 13.92 2.01 -3.68
C PHE A 401 14.58 3.29 -3.13
N PRO A 402 14.36 3.62 -1.85
CA PRO A 402 14.77 4.92 -1.30
C PRO A 402 16.27 5.23 -1.36
N LEU A 403 17.12 4.20 -1.41
CA LEU A 403 18.58 4.40 -1.43
C LEU A 403 19.08 4.88 -2.78
N THR A 404 18.56 4.34 -3.86
CA THR A 404 19.02 4.56 -5.24
C THR A 404 18.10 5.47 -6.03
N GLY A 405 16.81 5.53 -5.67
CA GLY A 405 15.78 6.19 -6.46
C GLY A 405 15.57 5.48 -7.79
N TYR A 406 15.81 4.17 -7.86
CA TYR A 406 15.55 3.29 -9.01
C TYR A 406 15.71 1.83 -8.54
N PRO A 407 15.13 0.84 -9.22
CA PRO A 407 15.12 -0.54 -8.74
C PRO A 407 16.50 -1.19 -8.65
N ASP A 408 16.65 -2.09 -7.69
CA ASP A 408 17.86 -2.91 -7.56
C ASP A 408 18.09 -3.71 -8.85
N MET A 409 19.33 -3.66 -9.36
CA MET A 409 19.73 -4.34 -10.60
C MET A 409 20.39 -5.71 -10.32
N SER A 410 20.33 -6.20 -9.07
CA SER A 410 20.96 -7.45 -8.64
C SER A 410 19.93 -8.53 -8.28
N VAL A 411 20.24 -9.77 -8.64
CA VAL A 411 19.41 -10.94 -8.31
C VAL A 411 19.29 -11.13 -6.80
N GLU A 412 20.35 -10.85 -6.03
CA GLU A 412 20.35 -11.04 -4.58
C GLU A 412 19.42 -10.04 -3.85
N GLY A 413 19.34 -8.79 -4.31
CA GLY A 413 18.39 -7.82 -3.78
C GLY A 413 16.95 -8.29 -3.95
N TRP A 414 16.59 -8.76 -5.14
CA TRP A 414 15.27 -9.31 -5.42
C TRP A 414 14.99 -10.63 -4.70
N LEU A 415 15.99 -11.52 -4.58
CA LEU A 415 15.86 -12.73 -3.75
C LEU A 415 15.58 -12.39 -2.29
N ARG A 416 16.17 -11.32 -1.75
CA ARG A 416 15.84 -10.83 -0.40
C ARG A 416 14.38 -10.45 -0.31
N ILE A 417 13.88 -9.65 -1.25
CA ILE A 417 12.49 -9.17 -1.29
C ILE A 417 11.53 -10.37 -1.36
N ILE A 418 11.76 -11.28 -2.30
CA ILE A 418 10.90 -12.45 -2.52
C ILE A 418 10.92 -13.40 -1.32
N ARG A 419 12.07 -13.59 -0.66
CA ARG A 419 12.13 -14.38 0.59
C ARG A 419 11.28 -13.77 1.70
N ILE A 420 11.27 -12.45 1.82
CA ILE A 420 10.42 -11.76 2.81
C ILE A 420 8.94 -11.94 2.43
N ALA A 421 8.57 -11.76 1.16
CA ALA A 421 7.21 -12.01 0.69
C ALA A 421 6.75 -13.46 0.98
N LYS A 422 7.57 -14.46 0.66
CA LYS A 422 7.29 -15.88 0.99
C LYS A 422 7.21 -16.13 2.49
N ALA A 423 8.03 -15.48 3.31
CA ALA A 423 7.94 -15.60 4.77
C ALA A 423 6.62 -15.06 5.35
N HIS A 424 5.93 -14.18 4.61
CA HIS A 424 4.57 -13.71 4.91
C HIS A 424 3.49 -14.50 4.16
N GLY A 425 3.88 -15.59 3.47
CA GLY A 425 3.03 -16.54 2.74
C GLY A 425 2.44 -16.04 1.42
N LEU A 426 3.04 -14.99 0.84
CA LEU A 426 2.75 -14.56 -0.53
C LEU A 426 3.43 -15.47 -1.56
N ASN A 427 2.86 -15.56 -2.75
CA ASN A 427 3.42 -16.31 -3.90
C ASN A 427 3.47 -15.48 -5.20
N HIS A 428 3.05 -14.21 -5.14
CA HIS A 428 2.85 -13.36 -6.29
C HIS A 428 3.23 -11.89 -6.02
N ILE A 429 3.84 -11.21 -7.01
CA ILE A 429 4.06 -9.75 -7.03
C ILE A 429 3.57 -9.17 -8.36
N ARG A 430 2.74 -8.13 -8.27
CA ARG A 430 2.35 -7.27 -9.40
C ARG A 430 3.28 -6.05 -9.48
N PHE A 431 3.76 -5.71 -10.67
CA PHE A 431 4.55 -4.49 -10.88
C PHE A 431 3.66 -3.36 -11.40
N HIS A 432 3.27 -2.45 -10.51
CA HIS A 432 2.23 -1.45 -10.76
C HIS A 432 2.73 -0.37 -11.73
N SER A 433 2.23 -0.34 -12.96
CA SER A 433 2.57 0.58 -14.05
C SER A 433 4.06 0.56 -14.46
N TRP A 434 4.73 -0.59 -14.33
CA TRP A 434 6.13 -0.78 -14.78
C TRP A 434 6.51 -2.25 -14.96
N CYS A 435 7.67 -2.48 -15.59
CA CYS A 435 8.31 -3.79 -15.72
C CYS A 435 9.66 -3.78 -14.98
N PRO A 436 9.94 -4.81 -14.15
CA PRO A 436 11.16 -4.88 -13.36
C PRO A 436 12.38 -5.27 -14.22
N PRO A 437 13.62 -5.11 -13.71
CA PRO A 437 14.81 -5.60 -14.40
C PRO A 437 14.86 -7.14 -14.47
N GLU A 438 15.65 -7.69 -15.40
CA GLU A 438 15.91 -9.14 -15.56
C GLU A 438 16.24 -9.84 -14.23
N ALA A 439 16.98 -9.14 -13.36
CA ALA A 439 17.34 -9.61 -12.03
C ALA A 439 16.13 -10.03 -11.16
N ALA A 440 14.99 -9.34 -11.29
CA ALA A 440 13.77 -9.69 -10.56
C ALA A 440 13.13 -10.97 -11.09
N PHE A 441 13.10 -11.14 -12.42
CA PHE A 441 12.63 -12.37 -13.06
C PHE A 441 13.50 -13.55 -12.68
N GLU A 442 14.82 -13.42 -12.73
CA GLU A 442 15.74 -14.48 -12.34
C GLU A 442 15.58 -14.84 -10.85
N ALA A 443 15.39 -13.86 -9.97
CA ALA A 443 15.12 -14.12 -8.55
C ALA A 443 13.80 -14.87 -8.34
N ALA A 444 12.73 -14.47 -9.05
CA ALA A 444 11.41 -15.08 -8.98
C ALA A 444 11.39 -16.50 -9.54
N ASP A 445 12.09 -16.73 -10.66
CA ASP A 445 12.33 -18.04 -11.25
C ASP A 445 12.98 -18.99 -10.24
N ARG A 446 14.08 -18.55 -9.61
CA ARG A 446 14.82 -19.36 -8.62
C ARG A 446 13.99 -19.65 -7.37
N ALA A 447 13.07 -18.76 -7.01
CA ALA A 447 12.29 -18.84 -5.77
C ALA A 447 10.93 -19.54 -5.93
N GLY A 448 10.46 -19.80 -7.16
CA GLY A 448 9.10 -20.28 -7.41
C GLY A 448 8.09 -19.22 -7.01
N PHE A 449 8.13 -18.06 -7.66
CA PHE A 449 7.32 -16.90 -7.33
C PHE A 449 6.77 -16.28 -8.62
N MET A 450 5.49 -15.96 -8.65
CA MET A 450 4.80 -15.52 -9.87
C MET A 450 4.84 -14.00 -10.01
N LEU A 451 4.97 -13.53 -11.25
CA LEU A 451 5.02 -12.12 -11.60
C LEU A 451 3.87 -11.73 -12.53
N HIS A 452 3.25 -10.60 -12.22
CA HIS A 452 2.30 -9.88 -13.06
C HIS A 452 2.97 -8.58 -13.47
N VAL A 453 3.38 -8.54 -14.73
CA VAL A 453 4.12 -7.43 -15.31
C VAL A 453 3.13 -6.50 -16.00
N GLU A 454 3.38 -5.20 -15.94
CA GLU A 454 2.61 -4.22 -16.68
C GLU A 454 3.51 -3.48 -17.67
N CYS A 455 2.95 -3.09 -18.82
CA CYS A 455 3.57 -2.00 -19.59
C CYS A 455 3.56 -0.71 -18.74
N PRO A 456 4.47 0.25 -19.00
CA PRO A 456 4.81 1.28 -18.03
C PRO A 456 3.82 2.47 -18.01
N ALA A 457 2.51 2.20 -17.95
CA ALA A 457 1.46 3.20 -18.16
C ALA A 457 0.38 3.25 -17.06
N TRP A 458 -0.09 4.47 -16.79
CA TRP A 458 -1.26 4.82 -15.98
C TRP A 458 -1.89 6.10 -16.56
N THR A 459 -2.65 5.95 -17.64
CA THR A 459 -3.00 7.09 -18.54
C THR A 459 -4.26 6.83 -19.37
N THR A 460 -4.67 7.84 -20.14
CA THR A 460 -5.76 7.73 -21.11
C THR A 460 -5.27 7.11 -22.42
N ILE A 461 -5.99 6.11 -22.92
CA ILE A 461 -5.60 5.28 -24.08
C ILE A 461 -6.74 5.09 -25.09
N GLY A 462 -6.40 4.58 -26.28
CA GLY A 462 -7.36 4.21 -27.33
C GLY A 462 -7.83 5.37 -28.20
N ASN A 463 -7.05 6.44 -28.27
CA ASN A 463 -7.39 7.68 -28.98
C ASN A 463 -6.39 7.99 -30.12
N ASP A 464 -5.71 6.96 -30.63
CA ASP A 464 -4.72 7.02 -31.72
C ASP A 464 -3.59 8.01 -31.42
N LYS A 465 -3.22 8.11 -30.13
CA LYS A 465 -2.10 8.93 -29.67
C LYS A 465 -0.80 8.11 -29.69
N PRO A 466 0.38 8.75 -29.73
CA PRO A 466 1.66 8.01 -29.74
C PRO A 466 1.83 6.98 -28.62
N ILE A 467 1.20 7.21 -27.46
CA ILE A 467 1.19 6.27 -26.34
C ILE A 467 0.58 4.91 -26.71
N ASP A 468 -0.46 4.88 -27.55
CA ASP A 468 -1.15 3.66 -27.95
C ASP A 468 -0.19 2.74 -28.70
N LYS A 469 0.54 3.29 -29.69
CA LYS A 469 1.60 2.57 -30.40
C LYS A 469 2.74 2.16 -29.47
N PHE A 470 3.17 3.06 -28.59
CA PHE A 470 4.23 2.77 -27.62
C PHE A 470 3.89 1.57 -26.73
N ILE A 471 2.63 1.41 -26.30
CA ILE A 471 2.21 0.26 -25.48
C ILE A 471 2.36 -1.07 -26.24
N TYR A 472 1.98 -1.12 -27.53
CA TYR A 472 2.20 -2.31 -28.37
C TYR A 472 3.70 -2.61 -28.51
N ASP A 473 4.49 -1.60 -28.88
CA ASP A 473 5.93 -1.75 -29.10
C ASP A 473 6.66 -2.15 -27.80
N GLU A 474 6.28 -1.56 -26.66
CA GLU A 474 6.88 -1.87 -25.36
C GLU A 474 6.47 -3.25 -24.85
N GLY A 475 5.21 -3.66 -25.03
CA GLY A 475 4.76 -5.01 -24.72
C GLY A 475 5.52 -6.06 -25.54
N ASP A 476 5.75 -5.78 -26.83
CA ASP A 476 6.55 -6.63 -27.71
C ASP A 476 8.01 -6.74 -27.25
N ARG A 477 8.60 -5.62 -26.83
CA ARG A 477 9.95 -5.59 -26.26
C ARG A 477 10.03 -6.42 -24.99
N ILE A 478 9.06 -6.27 -24.06
CA ILE A 478 8.98 -7.02 -22.80
C ILE A 478 8.85 -8.53 -23.06
N LEU A 479 7.93 -8.94 -23.93
CA LEU A 479 7.73 -10.35 -24.30
C LEU A 479 8.99 -10.96 -24.93
N LYS A 480 9.69 -10.20 -25.79
CA LYS A 480 10.94 -10.63 -26.41
C LYS A 480 12.08 -10.78 -25.38
N ALA A 481 12.24 -9.79 -24.50
CA ALA A 481 13.35 -9.73 -23.56
C ALA A 481 13.22 -10.75 -22.42
N TYR A 482 12.02 -10.90 -21.86
CA TYR A 482 11.79 -11.64 -20.62
C TYR A 482 10.90 -12.88 -20.78
N GLY A 483 10.46 -13.17 -22.01
CA GLY A 483 9.46 -14.19 -22.29
C GLY A 483 9.82 -15.62 -21.84
N ASN A 484 11.12 -15.94 -21.74
CA ASN A 484 11.59 -17.27 -21.32
C ASN A 484 11.54 -17.50 -19.80
N HIS A 485 11.35 -16.45 -18.99
CA HIS A 485 11.28 -16.59 -17.54
C HIS A 485 9.96 -17.24 -17.12
N PRO A 486 9.97 -18.44 -16.48
CA PRO A 486 8.75 -19.11 -16.05
C PRO A 486 7.99 -18.34 -14.96
N SER A 487 8.65 -17.47 -14.19
CA SER A 487 7.98 -16.60 -13.22
C SER A 487 7.09 -15.55 -13.86
N PHE A 488 7.33 -15.16 -15.11
CA PHE A 488 6.50 -14.18 -15.82
C PHE A 488 5.22 -14.88 -16.30
N CYS A 489 4.16 -14.77 -15.50
CA CYS A 489 2.90 -15.51 -15.65
C CYS A 489 1.77 -14.67 -16.26
N MET A 490 1.74 -13.37 -15.97
CA MET A 490 0.64 -12.47 -16.32
C MET A 490 1.18 -11.17 -16.94
N LEU A 491 0.52 -10.65 -17.97
CA LEU A 491 0.80 -9.35 -18.59
C LEU A 491 -0.47 -8.51 -18.71
N ALA A 492 -0.36 -7.21 -18.41
CA ALA A 492 -1.39 -6.22 -18.63
C ALA A 492 -0.83 -4.92 -19.23
N TYR A 493 -1.70 -4.04 -19.75
CA TYR A 493 -1.27 -2.75 -20.30
C TYR A 493 -0.63 -1.81 -19.27
N GLY A 494 -1.04 -1.90 -18.00
CA GLY A 494 -0.85 -0.82 -17.05
C GLY A 494 -1.95 -0.76 -16.00
N ASN A 495 -2.01 0.37 -15.31
CA ASN A 495 -2.93 0.63 -14.21
C ASN A 495 -4.07 1.56 -14.63
N GLU A 496 -5.31 1.23 -14.22
CA GLU A 496 -6.45 2.15 -14.16
C GLU A 496 -6.61 3.09 -15.37
N PRO A 497 -6.78 2.55 -16.59
CA PRO A 497 -6.82 3.30 -17.82
C PRO A 497 -7.97 4.32 -17.86
N GLY A 498 -7.69 5.45 -18.51
CA GLY A 498 -8.68 6.48 -18.81
C GLY A 498 -9.18 6.45 -20.25
N GLY A 499 -10.26 7.17 -20.52
CA GLY A 499 -10.78 7.41 -21.88
C GLY A 499 -12.01 6.57 -22.23
N SER A 500 -12.79 7.06 -23.21
CA SER A 500 -14.02 6.41 -23.66
C SER A 500 -13.78 5.19 -24.55
N ASN A 501 -12.65 5.14 -25.26
CA ASN A 501 -12.30 4.07 -26.20
C ASN A 501 -11.43 2.96 -25.58
N GLN A 502 -11.12 3.06 -24.28
CA GLN A 502 -10.20 2.15 -23.59
C GLN A 502 -10.56 0.66 -23.75
N LYS A 503 -11.86 0.30 -23.66
CA LYS A 503 -12.31 -1.10 -23.74
C LYS A 503 -11.96 -1.73 -25.08
N ARG A 504 -12.24 -1.04 -26.18
CA ARG A 504 -11.92 -1.50 -27.55
C ARG A 504 -10.42 -1.71 -27.71
N PHE A 505 -9.63 -0.67 -27.39
CA PHE A 505 -8.18 -0.72 -27.53
C PHE A 505 -7.55 -1.86 -26.70
N LEU A 506 -7.99 -2.03 -25.46
CA LEU A 506 -7.48 -3.09 -24.59
C LEU A 506 -7.91 -4.48 -25.05
N GLY A 507 -9.12 -4.64 -25.58
CA GLY A 507 -9.57 -5.89 -26.21
C GLY A 507 -8.70 -6.27 -27.41
N ASP A 508 -8.42 -5.31 -28.30
CA ASP A 508 -7.53 -5.51 -29.45
C ASP A 508 -6.10 -5.88 -29.00
N LEU A 509 -5.58 -5.20 -27.97
CA LEU A 509 -4.25 -5.43 -27.42
C LEU A 509 -4.11 -6.80 -26.76
N VAL A 510 -5.10 -7.21 -25.96
CA VAL A 510 -5.12 -8.53 -25.31
C VAL A 510 -5.18 -9.63 -26.37
N ASN A 511 -6.05 -9.51 -27.37
CA ASN A 511 -6.13 -10.47 -28.47
C ASN A 511 -4.81 -10.55 -29.26
N TYR A 512 -4.17 -9.40 -29.51
CA TYR A 512 -2.87 -9.34 -30.16
C TYR A 512 -1.80 -10.10 -29.37
N TRP A 513 -1.70 -9.89 -28.04
CA TRP A 513 -0.74 -10.61 -27.22
C TRP A 513 -1.00 -12.11 -27.13
N LYS A 514 -2.27 -12.52 -26.97
CA LYS A 514 -2.67 -13.94 -26.98
C LYS A 514 -2.23 -14.67 -28.25
N GLN A 515 -2.39 -14.02 -29.41
CA GLN A 515 -1.96 -14.58 -30.69
C GLN A 515 -0.44 -14.65 -30.83
N LYS A 516 0.28 -13.72 -30.19
CA LYS A 516 1.73 -13.57 -30.33
C LYS A 516 2.52 -14.47 -29.38
N ASP A 517 2.05 -14.64 -28.15
CA ASP A 517 2.74 -15.39 -27.12
C ASP A 517 1.74 -16.16 -26.22
N SER A 518 1.78 -17.49 -26.29
CA SER A 518 0.85 -18.36 -25.58
C SER A 518 1.35 -18.81 -24.20
N ARG A 519 2.46 -18.26 -23.68
CA ARG A 519 3.11 -18.76 -22.45
C ARG A 519 2.48 -18.22 -21.16
N ARG A 520 1.50 -17.32 -21.27
CA ARG A 520 1.00 -16.44 -20.20
C ARG A 520 -0.50 -16.25 -20.33
N VAL A 521 -1.12 -15.80 -19.25
CA VAL A 521 -2.49 -15.28 -19.25
C VAL A 521 -2.47 -13.75 -19.31
N TYR A 522 -3.47 -13.15 -19.95
CA TYR A 522 -3.54 -11.73 -20.22
C TYR A 522 -4.78 -11.10 -19.62
N THR A 523 -4.64 -9.87 -19.13
CA THR A 523 -5.79 -9.05 -18.70
C THR A 523 -5.70 -7.66 -19.32
N SER A 524 -6.83 -6.97 -19.40
CA SER A 524 -6.91 -5.61 -19.95
C SER A 524 -5.96 -4.66 -19.21
N ALA A 525 -6.19 -4.51 -17.91
CA ALA A 525 -5.43 -3.66 -17.01
C ALA A 525 -5.66 -4.11 -15.57
N ALA A 526 -4.86 -3.56 -14.65
CA ALA A 526 -5.20 -3.62 -13.24
C ALA A 526 -6.22 -2.53 -12.87
N GLY A 527 -7.27 -2.92 -12.16
CA GLY A 527 -8.36 -2.05 -11.72
C GLY A 527 -9.57 -2.16 -12.66
N TRP A 528 -9.46 -1.74 -13.91
CA TRP A 528 -10.59 -1.77 -14.86
C TRP A 528 -10.08 -1.59 -16.29
N PRO A 529 -10.88 -1.80 -17.33
CA PRO A 529 -12.22 -2.36 -17.35
C PRO A 529 -12.22 -3.88 -17.36
N ILE A 530 -13.26 -4.46 -16.80
CA ILE A 530 -13.65 -5.84 -17.09
C ILE A 530 -14.09 -5.91 -18.56
N ILE A 531 -13.47 -6.79 -19.34
CA ILE A 531 -13.74 -7.04 -20.76
C ILE A 531 -13.66 -8.54 -21.06
N PRO A 532 -14.47 -9.07 -22.01
CA PRO A 532 -14.54 -10.50 -22.30
C PRO A 532 -13.24 -11.09 -22.89
N GLU A 533 -12.37 -10.26 -23.46
CA GLU A 533 -11.10 -10.72 -24.04
C GLU A 533 -10.07 -11.12 -22.97
N SER A 534 -10.25 -10.74 -21.71
CA SER A 534 -9.28 -11.05 -20.64
C SER A 534 -9.36 -12.50 -20.18
N ASP A 535 -8.22 -13.15 -19.95
CA ASP A 535 -8.15 -14.50 -19.34
C ASP A 535 -8.49 -14.49 -17.85
N PHE A 536 -8.39 -13.32 -17.20
CA PHE A 536 -8.77 -13.07 -15.82
C PHE A 536 -9.08 -11.59 -15.62
N HIS A 537 -9.78 -11.24 -14.54
CA HIS A 537 -10.10 -9.86 -14.19
C HIS A 537 -9.33 -9.41 -12.95
N SER A 538 -8.59 -8.30 -13.06
CA SER A 538 -8.01 -7.59 -11.92
C SER A 538 -8.86 -6.35 -11.63
N THR A 539 -9.73 -6.40 -10.62
CA THR A 539 -10.81 -5.39 -10.41
C THR A 539 -10.87 -4.87 -8.96
N PRO A 540 -11.24 -3.60 -8.71
CA PRO A 540 -11.32 -3.02 -7.35
C PRO A 540 -12.44 -3.62 -6.51
N ALA A 541 -13.34 -4.40 -7.10
CA ALA A 541 -14.33 -5.19 -6.39
C ALA A 541 -14.10 -6.68 -6.68
N PRO A 542 -14.26 -7.58 -5.69
CA PRO A 542 -14.82 -7.33 -4.36
C PRO A 542 -13.76 -6.97 -3.29
N ARG A 543 -14.05 -6.08 -2.33
CA ARG A 543 -13.17 -5.79 -1.17
C ARG A 543 -13.93 -5.19 0.00
N GLY A 544 -13.38 -5.29 1.21
CA GLY A 544 -14.05 -4.85 2.44
C GLY A 544 -14.14 -3.33 2.60
N HIS A 545 -13.20 -2.60 2.00
CA HIS A 545 -13.19 -1.13 1.98
C HIS A 545 -12.78 -0.61 0.61
N GLN A 546 -13.62 0.20 -0.01
CA GLN A 546 -13.32 0.81 -1.32
C GLN A 546 -13.03 2.31 -1.19
N TRP A 547 -12.27 2.83 -2.15
CA TRP A 547 -12.11 4.27 -2.34
C TRP A 547 -13.47 4.98 -2.36
N GLY A 548 -13.61 6.07 -1.60
CA GLY A 548 -14.85 6.81 -1.44
C GLY A 548 -15.86 6.24 -0.44
N SER A 549 -15.68 5.03 0.08
CA SER A 549 -16.66 4.39 0.99
C SER A 549 -16.73 5.09 2.35
N GLY A 550 -15.61 5.61 2.84
CA GLY A 550 -15.53 6.24 4.15
C GLY A 550 -16.05 5.35 5.28
N LEU A 551 -16.91 5.89 6.15
CA LEU A 551 -17.55 5.14 7.24
C LEU A 551 -18.62 4.15 6.78
N LYS A 552 -19.00 4.16 5.49
CA LYS A 552 -19.93 3.18 4.91
C LYS A 552 -19.25 1.87 4.54
N SER A 553 -17.92 1.77 4.70
CA SER A 553 -17.19 0.53 4.46
C SER A 553 -17.65 -0.57 5.41
N ARG A 554 -17.50 -1.83 5.00
CA ARG A 554 -17.95 -3.01 5.74
C ARG A 554 -17.53 -2.97 7.21
N PHE A 555 -16.26 -2.67 7.45
CA PHE A 555 -15.63 -2.68 8.76
C PHE A 555 -16.08 -1.56 9.69
N ASN A 556 -16.60 -0.44 9.15
CA ASN A 556 -17.13 0.66 9.95
C ASN A 556 -18.65 0.57 10.11
N ALA A 557 -19.36 0.14 9.06
CA ALA A 557 -20.82 0.14 9.02
C ALA A 557 -21.46 -1.07 9.72
N ASN A 558 -20.79 -2.23 9.71
CA ASN A 558 -21.36 -3.48 10.18
C ASN A 558 -20.64 -4.03 11.42
N PRO A 559 -21.35 -4.69 12.36
CA PRO A 559 -20.75 -5.34 13.51
C PRO A 559 -19.69 -6.40 13.11
N PRO A 560 -18.66 -6.63 13.94
CA PRO A 560 -17.61 -7.59 13.62
C PRO A 560 -18.07 -9.05 13.59
N GLU A 561 -17.72 -9.74 12.51
CA GLU A 561 -18.04 -11.13 12.20
C GLU A 561 -16.88 -11.79 11.41
N THR A 562 -17.05 -13.04 10.97
CA THR A 562 -16.08 -13.77 10.09
C THR A 562 -16.78 -14.63 9.02
N SER A 563 -18.06 -14.36 8.77
CA SER A 563 -18.90 -15.15 7.86
C SER A 563 -18.95 -14.58 6.45
N THR A 564 -18.54 -13.33 6.25
CA THR A 564 -18.56 -12.69 4.94
C THR A 564 -17.51 -13.27 4.01
N ASP A 565 -17.94 -13.47 2.77
CA ASP A 565 -17.15 -13.81 1.60
C ASP A 565 -17.69 -13.04 0.39
N TYR A 566 -17.19 -13.35 -0.82
CA TYR A 566 -17.54 -12.64 -2.04
C TYR A 566 -18.23 -13.52 -3.08
N SER A 567 -18.86 -14.62 -2.67
CA SER A 567 -19.45 -15.60 -3.59
C SER A 567 -20.47 -14.97 -4.55
N ASP A 568 -21.29 -14.05 -4.03
CA ASP A 568 -22.29 -13.32 -4.81
C ASP A 568 -21.71 -12.49 -5.95
N PHE A 569 -20.47 -12.00 -5.78
CA PHE A 569 -19.75 -11.27 -6.82
C PHE A 569 -19.10 -12.24 -7.81
N ILE A 570 -18.43 -13.28 -7.30
CA ILE A 570 -17.65 -14.24 -8.10
C ILE A 570 -18.52 -15.04 -9.06
N GLN A 571 -19.74 -15.42 -8.66
CA GLN A 571 -20.66 -16.19 -9.52
C GLN A 571 -21.08 -15.48 -10.82
N ASN A 572 -20.81 -14.17 -10.96
CA ASN A 572 -21.14 -13.40 -12.16
C ASN A 572 -20.06 -13.47 -13.25
N TYR A 573 -18.97 -14.19 -13.01
CA TYR A 573 -17.84 -14.29 -13.91
C TYR A 573 -17.50 -15.77 -14.17
N ASP A 574 -16.95 -16.03 -15.36
CA ASP A 574 -16.53 -17.35 -15.84
C ASP A 574 -15.00 -17.50 -15.90
N VAL A 575 -14.27 -16.42 -15.66
CA VAL A 575 -12.81 -16.36 -15.56
C VAL A 575 -12.38 -15.92 -14.15
N PRO A 576 -11.12 -16.13 -13.75
CA PRO A 576 -10.67 -15.77 -12.42
C PRO A 576 -10.78 -14.28 -12.14
N VAL A 577 -11.26 -13.96 -10.95
CA VAL A 577 -11.26 -12.59 -10.41
C VAL A 577 -10.14 -12.47 -9.39
N VAL A 578 -9.38 -11.38 -9.50
CA VAL A 578 -8.37 -10.95 -8.54
C VAL A 578 -8.79 -9.61 -7.98
N SER A 579 -8.95 -9.52 -6.67
CA SER A 579 -9.20 -8.21 -6.05
C SER A 579 -7.96 -7.36 -6.11
N HIS A 580 -8.09 -6.27 -6.85
CA HIS A 580 -7.10 -5.23 -7.01
C HIS A 580 -7.06 -4.36 -5.74
N GLU A 581 -5.87 -4.26 -5.16
CA GLU A 581 -5.52 -3.26 -4.14
C GLU A 581 -6.42 -3.31 -2.91
N ILE A 582 -6.34 -4.43 -2.19
CA ILE A 582 -6.96 -4.58 -0.86
C ILE A 582 -5.94 -4.25 0.24
N GLY A 583 -6.38 -4.09 1.49
CA GLY A 583 -5.46 -3.91 2.61
C GLY A 583 -4.92 -2.48 2.80
N GLN A 584 -5.54 -1.45 2.22
CA GLN A 584 -5.00 -0.07 2.23
C GLN A 584 -5.15 0.66 3.57
N TRP A 585 -4.64 0.08 4.65
CA TRP A 585 -4.83 0.50 6.05
C TRP A 585 -3.59 1.20 6.60
N CYS A 586 -3.66 2.49 6.92
CA CYS A 586 -2.49 3.19 7.43
C CYS A 586 -2.16 2.89 8.89
N VAL A 587 -0.89 3.07 9.24
CA VAL A 587 -0.39 3.10 10.62
C VAL A 587 0.29 4.43 10.93
N TYR A 588 0.49 4.70 12.22
CA TYR A 588 1.24 5.89 12.64
C TYR A 588 2.70 5.81 12.18
N PRO A 589 3.35 6.92 11.75
CA PRO A 589 4.71 6.89 11.22
C PRO A 589 5.76 6.28 12.16
N ASN A 590 6.59 5.38 11.63
CA ASN A 590 7.78 4.89 12.32
C ASN A 590 8.91 5.92 12.27
N LEU A 591 8.95 6.84 13.23
CA LEU A 591 9.93 7.94 13.21
C LEU A 591 11.39 7.47 13.34
N LYS A 592 11.65 6.23 13.80
CA LYS A 592 13.00 5.64 13.85
C LYS A 592 13.56 5.36 12.46
N GLU A 593 12.68 5.26 11.46
CA GLU A 593 13.01 4.97 10.07
C GLU A 593 13.78 6.10 9.39
N ILE A 594 13.65 7.35 9.86
CA ILE A 594 14.32 8.55 9.31
C ILE A 594 15.82 8.31 9.08
N LYS A 595 16.50 7.60 9.99
CA LYS A 595 17.94 7.32 9.91
C LYS A 595 18.34 6.34 8.79
N LYS A 596 17.39 5.57 8.23
CA LYS A 596 17.63 4.59 7.16
C LYS A 596 17.79 5.26 5.79
N TYR A 597 17.26 6.46 5.63
CA TYR A 597 17.25 7.21 4.38
C TYR A 597 18.60 7.90 4.13
N THR A 598 19.63 7.09 3.84
CA THR A 598 21.01 7.57 3.63
C THR A 598 21.37 7.80 2.16
N GLY A 599 20.56 7.30 1.21
CA GLY A 599 20.85 7.30 -0.22
C GLY A 599 20.45 8.59 -0.96
N VAL A 600 19.72 8.50 -2.07
CA VAL A 600 19.27 9.69 -2.83
C VAL A 600 17.95 10.26 -2.36
N LEU A 601 17.11 9.48 -1.66
CA LEU A 601 15.85 9.97 -1.09
C LEU A 601 15.96 10.20 0.43
N ARG A 602 15.22 11.19 0.94
CA ARG A 602 15.17 11.60 2.36
C ARG A 602 13.73 11.64 2.85
N ALA A 603 13.47 11.09 4.04
CA ALA A 603 12.17 11.16 4.70
C ALA A 603 11.90 12.51 5.37
N ARG A 604 11.95 13.61 4.61
CA ARG A 604 11.69 14.97 5.12
C ARG A 604 10.23 15.16 5.55
N ASN A 605 9.31 14.42 4.94
CA ASN A 605 7.93 14.26 5.39
C ASN A 605 7.85 13.76 6.84
N PHE A 606 8.61 12.73 7.21
CA PHE A 606 8.62 12.21 8.59
C PHE A 606 9.22 13.21 9.59
N GLU A 607 10.17 14.05 9.16
CA GLU A 607 10.65 15.15 9.99
C GLU A 607 9.53 16.15 10.29
N ILE A 608 8.68 16.50 9.31
CA ILE A 608 7.50 17.36 9.51
C ILE A 608 6.55 16.73 10.54
N PHE A 609 6.28 15.42 10.41
CA PHE A 609 5.38 14.70 11.32
C PHE A 609 5.93 14.64 12.74
N ARG A 610 7.23 14.34 12.89
CA ARG A 610 7.93 14.37 14.19
C ARG A 610 7.85 15.75 14.83
N ASP A 611 8.19 16.80 14.08
CA ASP A 611 8.20 18.16 14.58
C ASP A 611 6.78 18.59 15.00
N SER A 612 5.75 18.24 14.21
CA SER A 612 4.34 18.47 14.55
C SER A 612 3.89 17.71 15.80
N LEU A 613 4.28 16.44 15.97
CA LEU A 613 3.94 15.65 17.14
C LEU A 613 4.62 16.19 18.42
N ALA A 614 5.85 16.71 18.29
CA ALA A 614 6.56 17.40 19.36
C ALA A 614 5.87 18.71 19.75
N ASP A 615 5.41 19.49 18.76
CA ASP A 615 4.64 20.73 18.96
C ASP A 615 3.32 20.44 19.72
N HIS A 616 2.75 19.24 19.60
CA HIS A 616 1.56 18.79 20.37
C HIS A 616 1.90 18.00 21.66
N HIS A 617 3.17 17.98 22.06
CA HIS A 617 3.64 17.33 23.29
C HIS A 617 3.32 15.82 23.38
N MET A 618 3.44 15.10 22.28
CA MET A 618 3.17 13.65 22.20
C MET A 618 4.32 12.85 21.57
N LEU A 619 5.50 13.44 21.39
CA LEU A 619 6.64 12.75 20.77
C LEU A 619 7.08 11.50 21.56
N ASP A 620 6.90 11.50 22.87
CA ASP A 620 7.12 10.36 23.77
C ASP A 620 6.20 9.17 23.48
N GLN A 621 5.04 9.39 22.85
CA GLN A 621 4.06 8.35 22.51
C GLN A 621 4.18 7.84 21.07
N ALA A 622 5.14 8.32 20.27
CA ALA A 622 5.23 7.98 18.85
C ALA A 622 5.34 6.46 18.60
N GLU A 623 6.14 5.76 19.40
CA GLU A 623 6.25 4.30 19.32
C GLU A 623 4.96 3.61 19.74
N ASP A 624 4.32 4.06 20.82
CA ASP A 624 3.06 3.48 21.30
C ASP A 624 1.94 3.65 20.25
N PHE A 625 1.91 4.79 19.56
CA PHE A 625 0.98 5.02 18.44
C PHE A 625 1.27 4.09 17.27
N LEU A 626 2.53 3.90 16.88
CA LEU A 626 2.92 2.93 15.85
C LEU A 626 2.45 1.52 16.23
N MET A 627 2.74 1.07 17.45
CA MET A 627 2.42 -0.28 17.91
C MET A 627 0.90 -0.51 18.00
N ALA A 628 0.16 0.48 18.53
CA ALA A 628 -1.28 0.35 18.69
C ALA A 628 -2.03 0.40 17.35
N SER A 629 -1.68 1.35 16.48
CA SER A 629 -2.27 1.42 15.13
C SER A 629 -1.87 0.23 14.25
N GLY A 630 -0.63 -0.27 14.38
CA GLY A 630 -0.15 -1.44 13.66
C GLY A 630 -0.85 -2.75 14.04
N LYS A 631 -1.20 -2.93 15.32
CA LYS A 631 -2.02 -4.09 15.73
C LYS A 631 -3.43 -4.03 15.14
N LEU A 632 -4.04 -2.85 15.02
CA LEU A 632 -5.32 -2.70 14.33
C LEU A 632 -5.19 -2.98 12.83
N GLN A 633 -4.15 -2.46 12.18
CA GLN A 633 -3.87 -2.71 10.77
C GLN A 633 -3.76 -4.22 10.49
N ALA A 634 -3.00 -4.96 11.30
CA ALA A 634 -2.87 -6.41 11.17
C ALA A 634 -4.21 -7.17 11.28
N LEU A 635 -5.12 -6.72 12.15
CA LEU A 635 -6.47 -7.28 12.26
C LEU A 635 -7.30 -7.06 10.99
N LEU A 636 -7.18 -5.88 10.38
CA LEU A 636 -7.89 -5.53 9.15
C LEU A 636 -7.35 -6.31 7.94
N TYR A 637 -6.02 -6.44 7.81
CA TYR A 637 -5.38 -7.31 6.81
C TYR A 637 -5.87 -8.76 6.92
N LYS A 638 -5.84 -9.30 8.14
CA LYS A 638 -6.31 -10.66 8.41
C LYS A 638 -7.74 -10.87 7.95
N GLU A 639 -8.65 -9.94 8.27
CA GLU A 639 -10.06 -10.08 7.91
C GLU A 639 -10.30 -9.97 6.39
N GLU A 640 -9.58 -9.11 5.67
CA GLU A 640 -9.68 -9.03 4.20
C GLU A 640 -9.14 -10.28 3.50
N ILE A 641 -7.97 -10.77 3.93
CA ILE A 641 -7.36 -11.97 3.37
C ILE A 641 -8.22 -13.21 3.66
N GLU A 642 -8.73 -13.36 4.88
CA GLU A 642 -9.62 -14.47 5.21
C GLU A 642 -10.95 -14.42 4.44
N SER A 643 -11.50 -13.23 4.19
CA SER A 643 -12.70 -13.08 3.35
C SER A 643 -12.43 -13.58 1.92
N ALA A 644 -11.26 -13.25 1.37
CA ALA A 644 -10.85 -13.77 0.06
C ALA A 644 -10.68 -15.30 0.08
N LEU A 645 -9.95 -15.84 1.05
CA LEU A 645 -9.69 -17.29 1.15
C LEU A 645 -10.96 -18.10 1.47
N ARG A 646 -11.96 -17.50 2.14
CA ARG A 646 -13.27 -18.13 2.38
C ARG A 646 -14.13 -18.24 1.12
N THR A 647 -13.88 -17.42 0.10
CA THR A 647 -14.76 -17.27 -1.07
C THR A 647 -14.54 -18.41 -2.07
N PRO A 648 -15.50 -19.35 -2.25
CA PRO A 648 -15.39 -20.41 -3.25
C PRO A 648 -15.16 -19.85 -4.66
N GLY A 649 -14.27 -20.48 -5.41
CA GLY A 649 -14.01 -20.12 -6.81
C GLY A 649 -13.25 -18.80 -7.00
N PHE A 650 -12.87 -18.09 -5.93
CA PHE A 650 -12.13 -16.84 -6.08
C PHE A 650 -10.67 -17.07 -6.52
N GLY A 651 -10.15 -16.22 -7.42
CA GLY A 651 -8.83 -16.39 -8.05
C GLY A 651 -7.65 -15.81 -7.26
N GLY A 652 -7.88 -14.79 -6.43
CA GLY A 652 -6.83 -14.25 -5.56
C GLY A 652 -7.01 -12.80 -5.16
N PHE A 653 -5.99 -12.25 -4.52
CA PHE A 653 -5.92 -10.84 -4.15
C PHE A 653 -4.53 -10.25 -4.43
N GLN A 654 -4.49 -8.92 -4.52
CA GLN A 654 -3.27 -8.12 -4.52
C GLN A 654 -3.38 -7.08 -3.41
N LEU A 655 -2.51 -7.18 -2.41
CA LEU A 655 -2.36 -6.17 -1.38
C LEU A 655 -1.81 -4.89 -2.01
N LEU A 656 -2.35 -3.75 -1.59
CA LEU A 656 -1.71 -2.44 -1.74
C LEU A 656 -1.55 -1.87 -0.33
N ASP A 657 -0.51 -2.27 0.39
CA ASP A 657 0.65 -3.05 -0.03
C ASP A 657 1.18 -3.82 1.20
N ILE A 658 1.98 -4.86 1.07
CA ILE A 658 2.65 -5.46 2.24
C ILE A 658 3.72 -4.54 2.83
N HIS A 659 4.29 -3.65 2.02
CA HIS A 659 5.27 -2.64 2.43
C HIS A 659 4.78 -1.22 2.18
N ASP A 660 5.32 -0.22 2.88
CA ASP A 660 4.81 1.15 2.79
C ASP A 660 4.99 1.79 1.42
N PHE A 661 3.96 2.52 0.99
CA PHE A 661 3.98 3.34 -0.21
C PHE A 661 4.33 4.80 0.14
N PRO A 662 5.55 5.28 -0.17
CA PRO A 662 5.98 6.63 0.23
C PRO A 662 5.31 7.77 -0.54
N GLY A 663 4.65 7.47 -1.67
CA GLY A 663 4.09 8.46 -2.58
C GLY A 663 2.74 9.03 -2.14
N GLN A 664 2.15 9.84 -3.02
CA GLN A 664 0.74 10.30 -2.94
C GLN A 664 0.28 10.77 -1.54
N GLY A 665 1.07 11.58 -0.84
CA GLY A 665 0.73 12.05 0.52
C GLY A 665 1.26 11.17 1.66
N THR A 666 2.22 10.27 1.37
CA THR A 666 2.82 9.31 2.32
C THR A 666 1.80 8.28 2.83
N ALA A 667 1.54 7.24 2.04
CA ALA A 667 0.59 6.17 2.39
C ALA A 667 1.28 5.04 3.17
N LEU A 668 1.16 5.08 4.50
CA LEU A 668 1.80 4.12 5.42
C LEU A 668 0.99 2.82 5.57
N VAL A 669 0.66 2.21 4.43
CA VAL A 669 -0.28 1.07 4.34
C VAL A 669 0.38 -0.28 4.63
N GLY A 670 1.70 -0.39 4.59
CA GLY A 670 2.39 -1.68 4.73
C GLY A 670 2.56 -2.13 6.18
N ILE A 671 2.66 -3.44 6.38
CA ILE A 671 3.17 -4.01 7.64
C ILE A 671 4.70 -3.97 7.71
N LEU A 672 5.34 -3.79 6.54
CA LEU A 672 6.77 -3.55 6.36
C LEU A 672 7.02 -2.10 5.96
N ASP A 673 8.22 -1.59 6.26
CA ASP A 673 8.65 -0.27 5.79
C ASP A 673 9.15 -0.30 4.32
N PRO A 674 9.46 0.84 3.68
CA PRO A 674 9.90 0.89 2.28
C PRO A 674 11.20 0.12 1.98
N PHE A 675 11.92 -0.37 2.99
CA PHE A 675 13.10 -1.21 2.84
C PHE A 675 12.80 -2.70 3.05
N TRP A 676 11.52 -3.06 3.20
CA TRP A 676 11.01 -4.39 3.52
C TRP A 676 11.35 -4.88 4.94
N ASP A 677 11.74 -3.97 5.84
CA ASP A 677 12.00 -4.34 7.23
C ASP A 677 10.71 -4.32 8.05
N SER A 678 10.64 -5.17 9.07
CA SER A 678 9.48 -5.22 9.98
C SER A 678 9.37 -3.94 10.79
N LYS A 679 8.12 -3.47 10.95
CA LYS A 679 7.75 -2.39 11.87
C LYS A 679 7.55 -2.85 13.32
N GLY A 680 7.61 -4.15 13.58
CA GLY A 680 7.72 -4.72 14.93
C GLY A 680 6.41 -5.12 15.63
N TYR A 681 5.24 -4.83 15.06
CA TYR A 681 3.94 -5.19 15.67
C TYR A 681 3.33 -6.50 15.16
N ILE A 682 3.84 -7.08 14.08
CA ILE A 682 3.46 -8.41 13.59
C ILE A 682 4.69 -9.14 13.04
N GLU A 683 4.84 -10.40 13.41
CA GLU A 683 5.92 -11.25 12.92
C GLU A 683 5.49 -11.97 11.62
N PRO A 684 6.44 -12.31 10.70
CA PRO A 684 6.10 -13.03 9.48
C PRO A 684 5.33 -14.33 9.73
N LYS A 685 5.74 -15.09 10.75
CA LYS A 685 5.06 -16.32 11.18
C LYS A 685 3.62 -16.09 11.66
N GLU A 686 3.32 -14.92 12.22
CA GLU A 686 1.97 -14.56 12.68
C GLU A 686 1.09 -14.20 11.47
N HIS A 687 1.63 -13.47 10.51
CA HIS A 687 0.98 -13.18 9.23
C HIS A 687 0.69 -14.46 8.43
N HIS A 688 1.67 -15.35 8.35
CA HIS A 688 1.59 -16.62 7.60
C HIS A 688 0.42 -17.52 8.07
N ARG A 689 -0.06 -17.38 9.30
CA ARG A 689 -1.18 -18.17 9.85
C ARG A 689 -2.51 -17.91 9.14
N PHE A 690 -2.68 -16.71 8.58
CA PHE A 690 -3.89 -16.32 7.85
C PHE A 690 -3.64 -16.03 6.36
N CYS A 691 -2.39 -16.08 5.92
CA CYS A 691 -2.01 -15.88 4.52
C CYS A 691 -0.91 -16.88 4.17
N CYS A 692 -1.27 -18.06 3.65
CA CYS A 692 -0.34 -19.06 3.13
C CYS A 692 -1.05 -20.09 2.24
N GLU A 693 -0.37 -21.15 1.85
CA GLU A 693 -0.91 -22.23 1.02
C GLU A 693 -1.99 -23.07 1.72
N THR A 694 -2.06 -23.08 3.06
CA THR A 694 -3.11 -23.81 3.80
C THR A 694 -3.57 -23.03 5.02
N VAL A 695 -4.77 -22.47 4.96
CA VAL A 695 -5.30 -21.58 5.99
C VAL A 695 -6.59 -22.15 6.58
N PRO A 696 -6.60 -22.58 7.85
CA PRO A 696 -7.84 -22.82 8.58
C PRO A 696 -8.66 -21.53 8.70
N LEU A 697 -9.97 -21.64 8.48
CA LEU A 697 -10.93 -20.55 8.45
C LEU A 697 -12.06 -20.82 9.45
N LEU A 698 -12.66 -19.75 9.95
CA LEU A 698 -13.78 -19.82 10.89
C LEU A 698 -14.86 -18.85 10.43
N ARG A 699 -16.12 -19.27 10.51
CA ARG A 699 -17.32 -18.48 10.22
C ARG A 699 -18.14 -18.31 11.49
N MET A 700 -18.07 -17.13 12.07
CA MET A 700 -18.78 -16.68 13.26
C MET A 700 -19.67 -15.49 12.90
N GLU A 701 -20.92 -15.49 13.36
CA GLU A 701 -21.87 -14.39 13.14
C GLU A 701 -21.57 -13.15 13.99
N LYS A 702 -20.90 -13.33 15.13
CA LYS A 702 -20.51 -12.25 16.04
C LYS A 702 -19.21 -12.60 16.77
N ARG A 703 -18.46 -11.57 17.16
CA ARG A 703 -17.23 -11.70 17.98
C ARG A 703 -17.42 -11.37 19.46
N THR A 704 -18.56 -10.78 19.83
CA THR A 704 -18.92 -10.46 21.22
C THR A 704 -20.10 -11.32 21.67
N TRP A 705 -19.94 -11.98 22.81
CA TRP A 705 -20.82 -12.97 23.38
C TRP A 705 -21.09 -12.66 24.86
N THR A 706 -22.08 -13.34 25.42
CA THR A 706 -22.38 -13.34 26.85
C THR A 706 -22.34 -14.74 27.43
N THR A 707 -22.27 -14.86 28.76
CA THR A 707 -22.37 -16.16 29.45
C THR A 707 -23.73 -16.85 29.27
N ALA A 708 -24.74 -16.17 28.72
CA ALA A 708 -26.02 -16.79 28.35
C ALA A 708 -26.00 -17.42 26.94
N ASP A 709 -24.96 -17.14 26.14
CA ASP A 709 -24.86 -17.65 24.78
C ASP A 709 -24.21 -19.05 24.73
N THR A 710 -24.42 -19.73 23.60
CA THR A 710 -23.59 -20.84 23.15
C THR A 710 -22.72 -20.34 22.01
N PHE A 711 -21.40 -20.45 22.15
CA PHE A 711 -20.48 -20.18 21.04
C PHE A 711 -20.77 -21.16 19.90
N SER A 712 -20.95 -20.64 18.70
CA SER A 712 -21.22 -21.42 17.48
C SER A 712 -20.41 -20.86 16.32
N ALA A 713 -19.69 -21.74 15.62
CA ALA A 713 -18.92 -21.38 14.44
C ALA A 713 -18.79 -22.54 13.45
N GLY A 714 -18.84 -22.24 12.16
CA GLY A 714 -18.46 -23.17 11.09
C GLY A 714 -16.95 -23.11 10.85
N ALA A 715 -16.25 -24.23 10.97
CA ALA A 715 -14.85 -24.34 10.62
C ALA A 715 -14.70 -24.80 9.16
N GLY A 716 -13.80 -24.14 8.43
CA GLY A 716 -13.46 -24.48 7.06
C GLY A 716 -11.96 -24.34 6.82
N ILE A 717 -11.54 -24.55 5.58
CA ILE A 717 -10.14 -24.43 5.18
C ILE A 717 -10.00 -24.03 3.71
N ALA A 718 -8.97 -23.26 3.40
CA ALA A 718 -8.47 -23.07 2.05
C ALA A 718 -7.12 -23.77 1.92
N HIS A 719 -6.96 -24.62 0.90
CA HIS A 719 -5.75 -25.40 0.65
C HIS A 719 -5.34 -25.32 -0.82
N PHE A 720 -4.23 -24.65 -1.10
CA PHE A 720 -3.61 -24.52 -2.43
C PHE A 720 -2.18 -25.10 -2.45
N GLY A 721 -1.95 -26.12 -1.62
CA GLY A 721 -0.68 -26.83 -1.53
C GLY A 721 -0.39 -27.75 -2.72
N PRO A 722 0.75 -28.45 -2.71
CA PRO A 722 1.21 -29.27 -3.84
C PRO A 722 0.38 -30.54 -4.07
N ALA A 723 -0.39 -31.01 -3.09
CA ALA A 723 -1.23 -32.20 -3.20
C ALA A 723 -2.32 -32.22 -2.10
N PRO A 724 -3.46 -32.92 -2.33
CA PRO A 724 -4.48 -33.12 -1.31
C PRO A 724 -3.94 -33.71 0.01
N ILE A 725 -4.46 -33.26 1.14
CA ILE A 725 -4.07 -33.73 2.47
C ILE A 725 -4.99 -34.89 2.88
N LYS A 726 -4.48 -36.12 2.87
CA LYS A 726 -5.23 -37.33 3.23
C LYS A 726 -5.34 -37.51 4.74
N ASN A 727 -6.49 -38.02 5.21
CA ASN A 727 -6.75 -38.29 6.63
C ASN A 727 -6.46 -37.08 7.53
N ALA A 728 -6.79 -35.87 7.05
CA ALA A 728 -6.59 -34.65 7.80
C ALA A 728 -7.48 -34.67 9.04
N VAL A 729 -6.95 -34.21 10.17
CA VAL A 729 -7.72 -34.06 11.41
C VAL A 729 -7.54 -32.63 11.89
N ALA A 730 -8.62 -31.86 11.88
CA ALA A 730 -8.62 -30.52 12.45
C ALA A 730 -8.89 -30.57 13.96
N LEU A 731 -8.03 -29.91 14.73
CA LEU A 731 -8.15 -29.74 16.17
C LEU A 731 -8.58 -28.30 16.45
N TRP A 732 -9.46 -28.12 17.43
CA TRP A 732 -9.84 -26.78 17.89
C TRP A 732 -9.72 -26.65 19.40
N SER A 733 -9.47 -25.42 19.86
CA SER A 733 -9.42 -25.06 21.28
C SER A 733 -9.90 -23.63 21.49
N ILE A 734 -10.54 -23.37 22.63
CA ILE A 734 -10.89 -22.05 23.15
C ILE A 734 -10.10 -21.85 24.43
N ASN A 735 -9.23 -20.83 24.46
CA ASN A 735 -8.29 -20.61 25.57
C ASN A 735 -8.46 -19.21 26.17
N TYR A 736 -8.22 -19.09 27.48
CA TYR A 736 -8.02 -17.80 28.15
C TYR A 736 -6.67 -17.19 27.75
N THR A 737 -6.52 -15.88 27.95
CA THR A 737 -5.28 -15.14 27.64
C THR A 737 -4.07 -15.58 28.46
N ASP A 738 -4.28 -16.25 29.59
CA ASP A 738 -3.22 -16.86 30.42
C ASP A 738 -2.80 -18.27 29.93
N GLY A 739 -3.39 -18.74 28.84
CA GLY A 739 -3.11 -20.04 28.23
C GLY A 739 -3.91 -21.21 28.82
N ARG A 740 -4.76 -20.98 29.84
CA ARG A 740 -5.66 -22.03 30.33
C ARG A 740 -6.71 -22.38 29.29
N GLU A 741 -6.89 -23.67 29.05
CA GLU A 741 -7.92 -24.18 28.15
C GLU A 741 -9.30 -24.09 28.80
N PHE A 742 -10.28 -23.57 28.05
CA PHE A 742 -11.70 -23.60 28.42
C PHE A 742 -12.42 -24.79 27.79
N ALA A 743 -12.20 -25.01 26.50
CA ALA A 743 -12.78 -26.13 25.77
C ALA A 743 -11.87 -26.52 24.59
N SER A 744 -11.87 -27.79 24.20
CA SER A 744 -11.18 -28.27 23.01
C SER A 744 -11.91 -29.45 22.40
N GLY A 745 -11.57 -29.75 21.14
CA GLY A 745 -12.16 -30.87 20.44
C GLY A 745 -11.47 -31.18 19.13
N LYS A 746 -12.03 -32.15 18.41
CA LYS A 746 -11.58 -32.58 17.10
C LYS A 746 -12.77 -32.56 16.15
N LEU A 747 -12.54 -32.10 14.94
CA LEU A 747 -13.51 -32.18 13.85
C LEU A 747 -13.37 -33.53 13.12
N PRO A 748 -14.37 -33.94 12.32
CA PRO A 748 -14.29 -35.14 11.50
C PRO A 748 -13.00 -35.21 10.67
N SER A 749 -12.48 -36.42 10.48
CA SER A 749 -11.33 -36.64 9.63
C SER A 749 -11.78 -36.87 8.20
N ASP A 750 -11.16 -36.16 7.26
CA ASP A 750 -11.44 -36.31 5.83
C ASP A 750 -10.21 -35.98 4.97
N THR A 751 -10.30 -36.20 3.67
CA THR A 751 -9.33 -35.72 2.69
C THR A 751 -9.64 -34.25 2.34
N ILE A 752 -8.68 -33.37 2.57
CA ILE A 752 -8.76 -31.96 2.15
C ILE A 752 -8.21 -31.88 0.72
N GLY A 753 -9.11 -31.60 -0.23
CA GLY A 753 -8.75 -31.35 -1.63
C GLY A 753 -8.00 -30.02 -1.83
N VAL A 754 -7.53 -29.77 -3.05
CA VAL A 754 -6.97 -28.47 -3.43
C VAL A 754 -8.13 -27.54 -3.82
N GLY A 755 -8.25 -26.38 -3.17
CA GLY A 755 -9.31 -25.41 -3.37
C GLY A 755 -9.63 -24.60 -2.12
N ASN A 756 -10.73 -23.84 -2.19
CA ASN A 756 -11.30 -23.07 -1.08
C ASN A 756 -12.77 -23.46 -0.85
N GLY A 757 -13.36 -22.96 0.24
CA GLY A 757 -14.73 -23.32 0.62
C GLY A 757 -14.86 -24.75 1.18
N ILE A 758 -13.76 -25.39 1.59
CA ILE A 758 -13.77 -26.75 2.11
C ILE A 758 -14.23 -26.73 3.57
N GLU A 759 -15.31 -27.45 3.89
CA GLU A 759 -15.85 -27.53 5.24
C GLU A 759 -15.09 -28.56 6.09
N LEU A 760 -14.82 -28.20 7.35
CA LEU A 760 -14.24 -29.09 8.35
C LEU A 760 -15.26 -29.55 9.40
N GLY A 761 -16.31 -28.77 9.65
CA GLY A 761 -17.38 -29.09 10.59
C GLY A 761 -17.77 -27.91 11.48
N LYS A 762 -18.66 -28.15 12.46
CA LYS A 762 -19.17 -27.12 13.37
C LYS A 762 -18.54 -27.24 14.76
N ILE A 763 -18.29 -26.09 15.39
CA ILE A 763 -17.86 -25.98 16.79
C ILE A 763 -19.02 -25.36 17.58
N GLU A 764 -19.49 -26.05 18.62
CA GLU A 764 -20.52 -25.55 19.55
C GLU A 764 -20.07 -25.76 21.00
N VAL A 765 -20.04 -24.69 21.80
CA VAL A 765 -19.60 -24.72 23.20
C VAL A 765 -20.47 -23.77 24.04
N SER A 766 -21.10 -24.27 25.10
CA SER A 766 -21.81 -23.40 26.04
C SER A 766 -20.85 -22.46 26.76
N LEU A 767 -21.19 -21.16 26.85
CA LEU A 767 -20.36 -20.15 27.52
C LEU A 767 -20.77 -19.89 28.98
N ALA A 768 -21.68 -20.69 29.53
CA ALA A 768 -22.21 -20.53 30.88
C ALA A 768 -21.13 -20.53 31.97
N ASP A 769 -20.11 -21.39 31.81
CA ASP A 769 -19.04 -21.58 32.78
C ASP A 769 -17.80 -20.71 32.51
N VAL A 770 -17.86 -19.78 31.56
CA VAL A 770 -16.76 -18.84 31.32
C VAL A 770 -16.64 -17.90 32.53
N ALA A 771 -15.43 -17.74 33.04
CA ALA A 771 -15.09 -16.76 34.06
C ALA A 771 -15.10 -15.33 33.47
N ALA A 772 -16.30 -14.83 33.19
CA ALA A 772 -16.53 -13.55 32.54
C ALA A 772 -16.41 -12.36 33.53
N PRO A 773 -16.03 -11.16 33.06
CA PRO A 773 -15.71 -10.83 31.67
C PRO A 773 -14.34 -11.39 31.25
N ALA A 774 -14.24 -11.94 30.04
CA ALA A 774 -13.00 -12.51 29.50
C ALA A 774 -12.80 -12.21 28.00
N LYS A 775 -11.53 -12.08 27.60
CA LYS A 775 -11.09 -12.30 26.22
C LYS A 775 -10.69 -13.77 26.10
N LEU A 776 -11.20 -14.46 25.08
CA LEU A 776 -10.82 -15.84 24.75
C LEU A 776 -10.27 -15.88 23.32
N THR A 777 -9.39 -16.84 23.07
CA THR A 777 -8.83 -17.08 21.72
C THR A 777 -9.29 -18.45 21.24
N VAL A 778 -10.03 -18.47 20.14
CA VAL A 778 -10.42 -19.68 19.40
C VAL A 778 -9.32 -20.02 18.43
N THR A 779 -8.81 -21.24 18.46
CA THR A 779 -7.75 -21.72 17.56
C THR A 779 -8.24 -22.94 16.79
N VAL A 780 -7.96 -23.00 15.50
CA VAL A 780 -8.11 -24.20 14.65
C VAL A 780 -6.74 -24.55 14.08
N SER A 781 -6.40 -25.84 14.09
CA SER A 781 -5.11 -26.34 13.59
C SER A 781 -5.28 -27.69 12.89
N LEU A 782 -4.40 -28.00 11.94
CA LEU A 782 -4.31 -29.34 11.36
C LEU A 782 -3.30 -30.19 12.13
N LYS A 783 -3.73 -31.36 12.61
CA LYS A 783 -2.89 -32.28 13.38
C LYS A 783 -1.67 -32.72 12.55
N GLY A 784 -0.48 -32.57 13.12
CA GLY A 784 0.77 -33.02 12.50
C GLY A 784 1.36 -32.06 11.46
N THR A 785 0.83 -30.84 11.36
CA THR A 785 1.39 -29.76 10.54
C THR A 785 1.51 -28.48 11.37
N ASP A 786 2.14 -27.46 10.79
CA ASP A 786 2.23 -26.12 11.38
C ASP A 786 1.04 -25.22 10.98
N PHE A 787 0.06 -25.74 10.24
CA PHE A 787 -1.09 -24.96 9.78
C PHE A 787 -2.06 -24.72 10.94
N THR A 788 -2.05 -23.49 11.45
CA THR A 788 -2.93 -23.03 12.54
C THR A 788 -3.38 -21.61 12.32
N ASN A 789 -4.64 -21.33 12.64
CA ASN A 789 -5.20 -19.99 12.66
C ASN A 789 -5.99 -19.76 13.96
N ASN A 790 -6.19 -18.49 14.34
CA ASN A 790 -6.90 -18.12 15.56
C ASN A 790 -7.70 -16.82 15.42
N TRP A 791 -8.69 -16.68 16.31
CA TRP A 791 -9.61 -15.55 16.38
C TRP A 791 -9.91 -15.20 17.83
N ASP A 792 -9.93 -13.91 18.14
CA ASP A 792 -10.35 -13.41 19.44
C ASP A 792 -11.87 -13.27 19.52
N ILE A 793 -12.43 -13.67 20.66
CA ILE A 793 -13.82 -13.43 21.07
C ILE A 793 -13.87 -12.84 22.48
N TRP A 794 -14.91 -12.06 22.76
CA TRP A 794 -15.14 -11.46 24.08
C TRP A 794 -16.41 -12.03 24.68
N VAL A 795 -16.32 -12.49 25.92
CA VAL A 795 -17.46 -13.04 26.67
C VAL A 795 -17.69 -12.17 27.90
N TYR A 796 -18.88 -11.57 27.97
CA TYR A 796 -19.29 -10.73 29.10
C TYR A 796 -20.36 -11.42 29.95
N PRO A 797 -20.51 -11.07 31.24
CA PRO A 797 -21.67 -11.50 32.02
C PRO A 797 -22.98 -11.11 31.33
N ALA A 798 -23.99 -11.98 31.41
CA ALA A 798 -25.31 -11.72 30.81
C ALA A 798 -26.01 -10.48 31.41
N GLY A 799 -25.71 -10.14 32.67
CA GLY A 799 -26.26 -8.97 33.36
C GLY A 799 -25.28 -8.40 34.40
N PRO A 800 -24.23 -7.67 33.99
CA PRO A 800 -23.36 -6.96 34.94
C PRO A 800 -24.13 -5.83 35.62
N ASP A 801 -23.76 -5.49 36.86
CA ASP A 801 -24.40 -4.42 37.61
C ASP A 801 -24.03 -3.04 37.05
N THR A 802 -24.98 -2.37 36.40
CA THR A 802 -24.80 -1.00 35.87
C THR A 802 -25.55 0.05 36.69
N LYS A 803 -25.96 -0.26 37.92
CA LYS A 803 -26.65 0.71 38.78
C LYS A 803 -25.67 1.79 39.26
N PRO A 804 -26.03 3.09 39.12
CA PRO A 804 -25.24 4.18 39.69
C PRO A 804 -25.15 4.07 41.21
N PRO A 805 -23.95 4.14 41.82
CA PRO A 805 -23.83 4.27 43.27
C PRO A 805 -24.42 5.59 43.78
N GLU A 806 -25.12 5.57 44.92
CA GLU A 806 -25.88 6.73 45.45
C GLU A 806 -25.04 7.99 45.69
N HIS A 807 -23.74 7.85 45.91
CA HIS A 807 -22.81 8.95 46.23
C HIS A 807 -22.00 9.46 45.01
N ILE A 808 -22.31 8.96 43.80
CA ILE A 808 -21.67 9.38 42.56
C ILE A 808 -22.71 10.12 41.72
N LEU A 809 -22.41 11.35 41.34
CA LEU A 809 -23.25 12.09 40.41
C LEU A 809 -22.93 11.64 38.98
N ILE A 810 -23.92 11.04 38.31
CA ILE A 810 -23.85 10.80 36.87
C ILE A 810 -24.60 11.93 36.18
N ALA A 811 -23.92 12.65 35.30
CA ALA A 811 -24.46 13.82 34.63
C ALA A 811 -24.24 13.74 33.12
N ASP A 812 -25.07 14.44 32.37
CA ASP A 812 -25.02 14.56 30.92
C ASP A 812 -24.81 15.99 30.43
N SER A 813 -24.74 16.94 31.35
CA SER A 813 -24.43 18.32 31.09
C SER A 813 -23.54 18.87 32.19
N LEU A 814 -22.84 19.97 31.90
CA LEU A 814 -22.02 20.69 32.86
C LEU A 814 -22.85 21.84 33.46
N ASP A 815 -23.82 21.48 34.29
CA ASP A 815 -24.78 22.39 34.93
C ASP A 815 -24.37 22.78 36.36
N GLU A 816 -25.19 23.62 37.01
CA GLU A 816 -24.94 24.09 38.38
C GLU A 816 -24.86 22.93 39.40
N GLN A 817 -25.59 21.83 39.18
CA GLN A 817 -25.55 20.66 40.04
C GLN A 817 -24.16 20.01 39.99
N VAL A 818 -23.61 19.81 38.78
CA VAL A 818 -22.26 19.27 38.59
C VAL A 818 -21.20 20.20 39.18
N GLU A 819 -21.30 21.51 38.93
CA GLU A 819 -20.35 22.47 39.50
C GLU A 819 -20.36 22.44 41.03
N THR A 820 -21.55 22.39 41.63
CA THR A 820 -21.73 22.36 43.08
C THR A 820 -21.15 21.08 43.67
N ALA A 821 -21.41 19.93 43.04
CA ALA A 821 -20.85 18.65 43.45
C ALA A 821 -19.31 18.65 43.38
N LEU A 822 -18.72 19.17 42.30
CA LEU A 822 -17.26 19.26 42.16
C LEU A 822 -16.65 20.23 43.18
N LYS A 823 -17.26 21.40 43.40
CA LYS A 823 -16.82 22.37 44.44
C LYS A 823 -16.89 21.76 45.84
N ALA A 824 -17.86 20.88 46.11
CA ALA A 824 -18.02 20.17 47.38
C ALA A 824 -17.06 18.97 47.54
N GLY A 825 -16.26 18.62 46.53
CA GLY A 825 -15.34 17.47 46.60
C GLY A 825 -15.95 16.13 46.13
N GLY A 826 -17.12 16.17 45.50
CA GLY A 826 -17.83 15.02 44.98
C GLY A 826 -17.12 14.30 43.83
N LYS A 827 -17.59 13.08 43.54
CA LYS A 827 -17.18 12.27 42.40
C LYS A 827 -18.25 12.39 41.30
N VAL A 828 -17.83 12.75 40.09
CA VAL A 828 -18.74 12.95 38.95
C VAL A 828 -18.33 12.07 37.77
N LEU A 829 -19.30 11.37 37.18
CA LEU A 829 -19.19 10.80 35.84
C LEU A 829 -19.97 11.68 34.86
N LEU A 830 -19.26 12.41 34.00
CA LEU A 830 -19.87 13.22 32.95
C LEU A 830 -19.89 12.44 31.64
N MET A 831 -21.10 12.18 31.13
CA MET A 831 -21.36 11.55 29.84
C MET A 831 -22.21 12.50 28.99
N PRO A 832 -21.62 13.49 28.32
CA PRO A 832 -22.41 14.42 27.52
C PRO A 832 -23.04 13.71 26.32
N PRO A 833 -24.25 14.12 25.86
CA PRO A 833 -24.78 13.67 24.59
C PRO A 833 -23.76 13.89 23.46
N LEU A 834 -23.63 12.94 22.54
CA LEU A 834 -22.53 12.98 21.55
C LEU A 834 -22.58 14.20 20.62
N ASN A 835 -23.79 14.72 20.36
CA ASN A 835 -24.01 15.92 19.55
C ASN A 835 -23.63 17.22 20.26
N THR A 836 -23.46 17.23 21.58
CA THR A 836 -23.05 18.43 22.34
C THR A 836 -21.54 18.56 22.45
N ILE A 837 -20.75 17.56 22.04
CA ILE A 837 -19.28 17.63 22.06
C ILE A 837 -18.78 18.42 20.84
N ASP A 838 -17.89 19.39 21.07
CA ASP A 838 -17.27 20.19 20.03
C ASP A 838 -16.10 19.43 19.38
N SER A 839 -16.39 18.79 18.25
CA SER A 839 -15.42 18.04 17.48
C SER A 839 -15.90 17.85 16.05
N ASP A 840 -15.02 18.10 15.09
CA ASP A 840 -15.25 17.90 13.65
C ASP A 840 -14.88 16.49 13.18
N ILE A 841 -14.39 15.65 14.09
CA ILE A 841 -13.80 14.36 13.75
C ILE A 841 -14.89 13.29 13.69
N PRO A 842 -15.01 12.57 12.57
CA PRO A 842 -15.90 11.43 12.45
C PRO A 842 -15.36 10.24 13.23
N ALA A 843 -16.23 9.56 13.99
CA ALA A 843 -15.86 8.36 14.71
C ALA A 843 -15.91 7.14 13.77
N GLY A 844 -14.77 6.45 13.63
CA GLY A 844 -14.66 5.22 12.85
C GLY A 844 -13.73 4.22 13.55
N PHE A 845 -14.01 2.93 13.35
CA PHE A 845 -13.24 1.84 13.95
C PHE A 845 -11.94 1.57 13.21
N THR A 846 -11.96 1.61 11.87
CA THR A 846 -10.77 1.30 11.06
C THR A 846 -9.71 2.40 11.15
N THR A 847 -8.52 2.11 10.63
CA THR A 847 -7.51 3.14 10.39
C THR A 847 -7.84 3.95 9.13
N ILE A 848 -7.10 5.04 8.94
CA ILE A 848 -7.13 5.87 7.73
C ILE A 848 -6.92 4.97 6.51
N PHE A 849 -7.81 5.09 5.52
CA PHE A 849 -7.67 4.45 4.22
C PHE A 849 -6.74 5.29 3.34
N TRP A 850 -5.66 4.68 2.82
CA TRP A 850 -4.64 5.28 1.97
C TRP A 850 -3.86 6.47 2.56
N ASN A 851 -4.48 7.64 2.70
CA ASN A 851 -4.06 8.81 3.51
C ASN A 851 -5.07 9.95 3.29
N THR A 852 -5.12 10.92 4.20
CA THR A 852 -6.11 12.01 4.14
C THR A 852 -5.78 13.10 3.11
N GLN A 853 -4.50 13.30 2.74
CA GLN A 853 -4.10 14.32 1.76
C GLN A 853 -4.57 13.94 0.34
N TRP A 854 -4.45 12.67 -0.04
CA TRP A 854 -4.85 12.16 -1.35
C TRP A 854 -6.34 11.89 -1.46
N THR A 855 -6.95 11.38 -0.38
CA THR A 855 -8.39 11.04 -0.35
C THR A 855 -9.32 12.24 -0.14
N ARG A 856 -8.79 13.47 -0.13
CA ARG A 856 -9.55 14.70 0.18
C ARG A 856 -10.25 14.60 1.54
N LYS A 857 -9.53 14.11 2.55
CA LYS A 857 -10.01 13.88 3.92
C LYS A 857 -11.21 12.93 3.98
N GLN A 858 -11.17 11.82 3.27
CA GLN A 858 -12.14 10.74 3.47
C GLN A 858 -12.03 10.19 4.90
N PRO A 859 -13.14 9.96 5.63
CA PRO A 859 -13.10 9.35 6.96
C PRO A 859 -12.79 7.83 6.90
N PRO A 860 -12.31 7.21 8.00
CA PRO A 860 -11.94 7.84 9.27
C PRO A 860 -10.63 8.66 9.15
N HIS A 861 -10.43 9.57 10.11
CA HIS A 861 -9.22 10.42 10.21
C HIS A 861 -8.32 10.01 11.38
N THR A 862 -8.51 8.79 11.89
CA THR A 862 -7.86 8.29 13.10
C THR A 862 -7.30 6.89 12.86
N LEU A 863 -6.38 6.46 13.71
CA LEU A 863 -5.59 5.24 13.55
C LEU A 863 -5.87 4.20 14.65
N GLY A 864 -7.07 4.28 15.25
CA GLY A 864 -7.48 3.46 16.38
C GLY A 864 -7.24 4.14 17.73
N ILE A 865 -7.21 3.33 18.79
CA ILE A 865 -7.00 3.80 20.16
C ILE A 865 -5.65 3.35 20.73
N LEU A 866 -5.15 4.12 21.70
CA LEU A 866 -4.11 3.73 22.66
C LEU A 866 -4.72 3.78 24.07
N CYS A 867 -4.55 2.72 24.84
CA CYS A 867 -4.91 2.72 26.26
C CYS A 867 -3.95 1.86 27.09
N ASN A 868 -3.96 2.03 28.41
CA ASN A 868 -3.28 1.12 29.32
C ASN A 868 -4.29 0.07 29.84
N PRO A 869 -4.21 -1.21 29.43
CA PRO A 869 -5.18 -2.23 29.86
C PRO A 869 -5.14 -2.51 31.37
N LYS A 870 -4.08 -2.07 32.07
CA LYS A 870 -3.95 -2.17 33.53
C LYS A 870 -4.55 -0.96 34.27
N HIS A 871 -5.04 0.06 33.57
CA HIS A 871 -5.67 1.21 34.20
C HIS A 871 -6.92 0.73 34.99
N PRO A 872 -7.12 1.16 36.24
CA PRO A 872 -8.24 0.68 37.05
C PRO A 872 -9.63 0.90 36.42
N ALA A 873 -9.81 1.96 35.64
CA ALA A 873 -11.02 2.21 34.83
C ALA A 873 -11.37 1.08 33.85
N LEU A 874 -10.38 0.31 33.39
CA LEU A 874 -10.54 -0.78 32.42
C LEU A 874 -10.44 -2.17 33.09
N ALA A 875 -10.29 -2.25 34.42
CA ALA A 875 -10.02 -3.51 35.13
C ALA A 875 -11.16 -4.53 35.02
N LYS A 876 -12.40 -4.10 34.74
CA LYS A 876 -13.55 -4.97 34.49
C LYS A 876 -13.94 -5.01 33.01
N PHE A 877 -13.08 -4.53 32.11
CA PHE A 877 -13.28 -4.58 30.67
C PHE A 877 -12.02 -5.19 30.00
N PRO A 878 -11.99 -6.52 29.77
CA PRO A 878 -10.87 -7.18 29.12
C PRO A 878 -10.53 -6.51 27.80
N THR A 879 -9.31 -5.94 27.74
CA THR A 879 -8.83 -5.17 26.60
C THR A 879 -7.32 -5.29 26.49
N GLU A 880 -6.82 -4.88 25.34
CA GLU A 880 -5.42 -4.71 25.04
C GLU A 880 -5.10 -3.22 24.95
N PHE A 881 -3.83 -2.88 24.71
CA PHE A 881 -3.38 -1.49 24.61
C PHE A 881 -3.83 -0.78 23.32
N HIS A 882 -4.50 -1.50 22.41
CA HIS A 882 -4.90 -1.06 21.09
C HIS A 882 -6.36 -1.39 20.76
N SER A 883 -6.87 -0.87 19.64
CA SER A 883 -8.19 -1.27 19.11
C SER A 883 -8.21 -2.76 18.75
N ASN A 884 -9.22 -3.48 19.23
CA ASN A 884 -9.57 -4.83 18.81
C ASN A 884 -11.12 -4.90 18.68
N TRP A 885 -11.68 -5.99 18.17
CA TRP A 885 -13.06 -6.04 17.67
C TRP A 885 -14.16 -5.65 18.67
N GLN A 886 -13.96 -5.86 19.99
CA GLN A 886 -14.88 -5.40 21.03
C GLN A 886 -15.01 -3.87 21.11
N TRP A 887 -14.00 -3.13 20.69
CA TRP A 887 -14.04 -1.66 20.66
C TRP A 887 -14.90 -1.13 19.53
N TRP A 888 -15.28 -1.93 18.53
CA TRP A 888 -16.08 -1.48 17.40
C TRP A 888 -17.36 -0.75 17.83
N ASP A 889 -18.14 -1.34 18.74
CA ASP A 889 -19.39 -0.73 19.22
C ASP A 889 -19.13 0.57 20.01
N LEU A 890 -18.06 0.61 20.80
CA LEU A 890 -17.72 1.76 21.64
C LEU A 890 -17.22 2.93 20.79
N VAL A 891 -16.36 2.66 19.81
CA VAL A 891 -15.75 3.70 18.96
C VAL A 891 -16.77 4.23 17.95
N THR A 892 -17.52 3.36 17.26
CA THR A 892 -18.49 3.81 16.24
C THR A 892 -19.67 4.59 16.83
N LYS A 893 -19.93 4.45 18.14
CA LYS A 893 -20.97 5.20 18.87
C LYS A 893 -20.34 6.14 19.90
N SER A 894 -19.45 7.01 19.43
CA SER A 894 -18.75 7.99 20.26
C SER A 894 -18.50 9.30 19.53
N LYS A 895 -17.94 10.27 20.26
CA LYS A 895 -17.38 11.50 19.68
C LYS A 895 -16.00 11.76 20.29
N PHE A 896 -15.00 12.10 19.47
CA PHE A 896 -13.64 12.27 19.96
C PHE A 896 -13.45 13.68 20.53
N MET A 897 -13.09 13.79 21.81
CA MET A 897 -12.81 15.06 22.47
C MET A 897 -11.43 15.58 22.07
N VAL A 898 -11.33 16.85 21.67
CA VAL A 898 -10.05 17.50 21.33
C VAL A 898 -9.43 18.12 22.59
N LEU A 899 -8.32 17.57 23.04
CA LEU A 899 -7.67 17.88 24.31
C LEU A 899 -6.37 18.66 24.15
N ASP A 900 -6.18 19.36 23.03
CA ASP A 900 -4.95 20.13 22.75
C ASP A 900 -4.71 21.23 23.78
N GLY A 901 -5.78 21.88 24.25
CA GLY A 901 -5.72 22.89 25.32
C GLY A 901 -5.45 22.32 26.71
N PHE A 902 -5.50 20.99 26.88
CA PHE A 902 -5.22 20.33 28.15
C PHE A 902 -3.71 20.16 28.30
N GLY A 903 -3.20 20.47 29.49
CA GLY A 903 -1.76 20.45 29.78
C GLY A 903 -1.08 19.13 29.36
N PRO A 904 0.23 19.16 29.03
CA PRO A 904 0.94 18.04 28.42
C PRO A 904 0.97 16.76 29.27
N LYS A 905 0.74 16.88 30.59
CA LYS A 905 0.72 15.75 31.53
C LYS A 905 -0.61 15.00 31.55
N LEU A 906 -1.72 15.63 31.15
CA LEU A 906 -3.01 14.95 31.09
C LEU A 906 -3.06 14.08 29.84
N ARG A 907 -3.00 12.77 30.05
CA ARG A 907 -3.18 11.75 29.00
C ARG A 907 -4.56 11.11 29.17
N PRO A 908 -5.32 10.92 28.08
CA PRO A 908 -6.57 10.18 28.16
C PRO A 908 -6.32 8.74 28.64
N ILE A 909 -7.28 8.19 29.38
CA ILE A 909 -7.32 6.77 29.74
C ILE A 909 -7.49 5.93 28.47
N VAL A 910 -8.37 6.40 27.57
CA VAL A 910 -8.57 5.86 26.22
C VAL A 910 -8.31 7.00 25.25
N GLN A 911 -7.12 7.00 24.66
CA GLN A 911 -6.65 8.02 23.71
C GLN A 911 -6.95 7.55 22.30
N VAL A 912 -7.46 8.43 21.45
CA VAL A 912 -7.62 8.16 20.02
C VAL A 912 -6.39 8.69 19.30
N ILE A 913 -5.84 7.90 18.40
CA ILE A 913 -4.64 8.26 17.63
C ILE A 913 -5.10 9.07 16.42
N ASP A 914 -4.75 10.35 16.38
CA ASP A 914 -5.10 11.25 15.26
C ASP A 914 -4.20 11.01 14.04
N ASP A 915 -4.61 11.58 12.91
CA ASP A 915 -3.80 11.70 11.70
C ASP A 915 -2.45 12.38 11.98
N TRP A 916 -1.36 11.83 11.44
CA TRP A 916 -0.01 12.39 11.57
C TRP A 916 0.18 13.78 10.93
N ASN A 917 -0.77 14.21 10.08
CA ASN A 917 -0.80 15.53 9.47
C ASN A 917 -1.35 16.64 10.39
N THR A 918 -2.03 16.24 11.47
CA THR A 918 -2.66 17.16 12.45
C THR A 918 -2.15 16.92 13.87
N ASN A 919 -1.92 15.67 14.29
CA ASN A 919 -1.42 15.28 15.61
C ASN A 919 -2.19 15.87 16.80
N ARG A 920 -3.52 16.00 16.69
CA ARG A 920 -4.37 16.46 17.79
C ARG A 920 -4.38 15.42 18.91
N LYS A 921 -4.42 15.87 20.15
CA LYS A 921 -4.57 15.02 21.33
C LYS A 921 -6.05 14.67 21.50
N LEU A 922 -6.45 13.47 21.08
CA LEU A 922 -7.85 13.04 21.09
C LEU A 922 -8.14 12.06 22.22
N GLY A 923 -9.29 12.19 22.89
CA GLY A 923 -9.69 11.29 23.97
C GLY A 923 -11.14 10.83 23.89
N LEU A 924 -11.38 9.58 24.33
CA LEU A 924 -12.71 9.03 24.60
C LEU A 924 -13.05 9.03 26.09
N ILE A 925 -12.04 8.76 26.92
CA ILE A 925 -12.17 8.71 28.37
C ILE A 925 -10.96 9.40 28.99
N PHE A 926 -11.18 10.36 29.88
CA PHE A 926 -10.12 10.95 30.69
C PHE A 926 -10.64 11.31 32.08
N GLU A 927 -9.72 11.52 33.01
CA GLU A 927 -10.03 11.94 34.37
C GLU A 927 -9.25 13.20 34.77
N ALA A 928 -9.84 13.99 35.66
CA ALA A 928 -9.22 15.20 36.18
C ALA A 928 -9.73 15.54 37.59
N LYS A 929 -8.94 16.32 38.32
CA LYS A 929 -9.39 17.08 39.49
C LYS A 929 -9.97 18.41 39.01
N VAL A 930 -11.16 18.77 39.49
CA VAL A 930 -11.80 20.05 39.19
C VAL A 930 -12.18 20.70 40.51
N GLY A 931 -11.47 21.75 40.89
CA GLY A 931 -11.52 22.28 42.25
C GLY A 931 -11.14 21.22 43.28
N ARG A 932 -12.04 20.92 44.23
CA ARG A 932 -11.86 19.84 45.22
C ARG A 932 -12.38 18.49 44.74
N GLY A 933 -13.14 18.47 43.64
CA GLY A 933 -13.85 17.31 43.13
C GLY A 933 -13.01 16.46 42.18
N ARG A 934 -13.55 15.29 41.86
CA ARG A 934 -12.97 14.33 40.92
C ARG A 934 -13.95 14.06 39.79
N LEU A 935 -13.49 14.23 38.56
CA LEU A 935 -14.28 14.12 37.35
C LEU A 935 -13.74 12.99 36.46
N LEU A 936 -14.62 12.10 36.03
CA LEU A 936 -14.38 11.19 34.91
C LEU A 936 -15.28 11.64 33.75
N VAL A 937 -14.71 11.87 32.58
CA VAL A 937 -15.46 12.25 31.37
C VAL A 937 -15.41 11.08 30.39
N CYS A 938 -16.57 10.70 29.83
CA CYS A 938 -16.70 9.65 28.83
C CYS A 938 -17.55 10.14 27.66
N SER A 939 -16.98 10.12 26.46
CA SER A 939 -17.66 10.51 25.21
C SER A 939 -18.12 9.33 24.36
N ILE A 940 -18.29 8.16 24.99
CA ILE A 940 -18.88 6.96 24.38
C ILE A 940 -20.35 6.90 24.79
N ASP A 941 -21.23 6.52 23.86
CA ASP A 941 -22.62 6.21 24.22
C ASP A 941 -22.68 4.91 25.03
N LEU A 942 -22.79 5.08 26.35
CA LEU A 942 -22.98 4.02 27.34
C LEU A 942 -24.37 4.05 27.96
N ARG A 943 -25.38 4.61 27.28
CA ARG A 943 -26.75 4.74 27.83
C ARG A 943 -27.80 4.12 26.92
N SER A 944 -27.64 4.22 25.60
CA SER A 944 -28.65 3.77 24.65
C SER A 944 -28.54 2.27 24.36
N ASN A 945 -29.68 1.55 24.42
CA ASN A 945 -29.83 0.15 23.99
C ASN A 945 -28.80 -0.82 24.61
N LEU A 946 -28.49 -0.65 25.90
CA LEU A 946 -27.45 -1.43 26.60
C LEU A 946 -27.75 -2.93 26.68
N ASP A 947 -29.02 -3.32 26.64
CA ASP A 947 -29.50 -4.70 26.54
C ASP A 947 -28.97 -5.42 25.30
N LYS A 948 -28.75 -4.68 24.20
CA LYS A 948 -28.24 -5.19 22.92
C LYS A 948 -26.75 -4.92 22.71
N ARG A 949 -26.09 -4.25 23.66
CA ARG A 949 -24.69 -3.79 23.53
C ARG A 949 -23.83 -4.31 24.69
N PRO A 950 -23.44 -5.60 24.68
CA PRO A 950 -22.69 -6.21 25.79
C PRO A 950 -21.38 -5.47 26.13
N ALA A 951 -20.63 -5.01 25.11
CA ALA A 951 -19.38 -4.28 25.32
C ALA A 951 -19.61 -2.92 26.01
N ALA A 952 -20.60 -2.13 25.56
CA ALA A 952 -20.97 -0.86 26.20
C ALA A 952 -21.45 -1.06 27.63
N ARG A 953 -22.30 -2.05 27.86
CA ARG A 953 -22.79 -2.39 29.19
C ARG A 953 -21.66 -2.80 30.14
N GLN A 954 -20.69 -3.59 29.65
CA GLN A 954 -19.52 -3.96 30.45
C GLN A 954 -18.57 -2.77 30.70
N MET A 955 -18.38 -1.89 29.70
CA MET A 955 -17.59 -0.68 29.87
C MET A 955 -18.20 0.22 30.97
N LEU A 956 -19.51 0.46 30.92
CA LEU A 956 -20.22 1.22 31.95
C LEU A 956 -20.00 0.61 33.34
N HIS A 957 -20.17 -0.70 33.49
CA HIS A 957 -19.89 -1.40 34.75
C HIS A 957 -18.46 -1.16 35.24
N SER A 958 -17.46 -1.23 34.34
CA SER A 958 -16.06 -0.99 34.68
C SER A 958 -15.80 0.44 35.17
N LEU A 959 -16.38 1.44 34.50
CA LEU A 959 -16.24 2.85 34.91
C LEU A 959 -16.91 3.12 36.26
N LEU A 960 -18.12 2.60 36.48
CA LEU A 960 -18.83 2.78 37.76
C LEU A 960 -18.04 2.17 38.92
N LYS A 961 -17.52 0.94 38.76
CA LYS A 961 -16.69 0.30 39.80
C LYS A 961 -15.37 1.00 40.03
N TYR A 962 -14.81 1.62 39.01
CA TYR A 962 -13.62 2.44 39.17
C TYR A 962 -13.89 3.69 40.00
N ILE A 963 -14.91 4.48 39.64
CA ILE A 963 -15.25 5.72 40.36
C ILE A 963 -15.63 5.43 41.81
N GLU A 964 -16.34 4.34 42.06
CA GLU A 964 -16.70 3.87 43.41
C GLU A 964 -15.45 3.59 44.27
N SER A 965 -14.38 3.09 43.65
CA SER A 965 -13.16 2.69 44.36
C SER A 965 -12.28 3.86 44.86
N GLU A 966 -11.43 3.57 45.84
CA GLU A 966 -10.35 4.47 46.29
C GLU A 966 -9.26 4.71 45.24
N ARG A 967 -9.23 3.91 44.16
CA ARG A 967 -8.27 4.09 43.07
C ARG A 967 -8.63 5.24 42.14
N PHE A 968 -9.87 5.77 42.22
CA PHE A 968 -10.25 6.99 41.53
C PHE A 968 -9.67 8.21 42.26
N ASP A 969 -8.40 8.48 41.97
CA ASP A 969 -7.63 9.61 42.48
C ASP A 969 -6.90 10.32 41.32
N PRO A 970 -7.65 11.06 40.48
CA PRO A 970 -7.05 11.78 39.35
C PRO A 970 -5.92 12.69 39.81
N ARG A 971 -4.79 12.66 39.09
CA ARG A 971 -3.57 13.39 39.49
C ARG A 971 -3.47 14.80 38.93
N HIS A 972 -4.22 15.10 37.88
CA HIS A 972 -4.10 16.36 37.13
C HIS A 972 -5.30 17.26 37.37
N SER A 973 -5.05 18.49 37.80
CA SER A 973 -6.09 19.50 37.96
C SER A 973 -6.38 20.20 36.64
N VAL A 974 -7.66 20.46 36.37
CA VAL A 974 -8.16 21.15 35.19
C VAL A 974 -9.22 22.16 35.63
N GLU A 975 -9.20 23.35 35.02
CA GLU A 975 -10.23 24.36 35.22
C GLU A 975 -11.55 23.93 34.57
N ILE A 976 -12.67 24.22 35.22
CA ILE A 976 -13.99 23.80 34.73
C ILE A 976 -14.33 24.38 33.36
N GLU A 977 -13.82 25.57 33.05
CA GLU A 977 -13.99 26.22 31.74
C GLU A 977 -13.30 25.46 30.60
N LEU A 978 -12.21 24.75 30.88
CA LEU A 978 -11.57 23.88 29.89
C LEU A 978 -12.39 22.60 29.64
N ILE A 979 -13.13 22.13 30.65
CA ILE A 979 -14.13 21.06 30.46
C ILE A 979 -15.29 21.60 29.62
N ARG A 980 -15.76 22.81 29.92
CA ARG A 980 -16.83 23.50 29.18
C ARG A 980 -16.46 23.71 27.71
N SER A 981 -15.19 24.00 27.40
CA SER A 981 -14.72 24.17 26.01
C SER A 981 -14.73 22.88 25.18
N LEU A 982 -14.90 21.70 25.80
CA LEU A 982 -15.14 20.46 25.07
C LEU A 982 -16.57 20.34 24.53
N LEU A 983 -17.48 21.15 25.06
CA LEU A 983 -18.88 21.17 24.68
C LEU A 983 -19.10 22.32 23.70
N ARG A 984 -19.94 22.10 22.71
CA ARG A 984 -20.42 23.16 21.82
C ARG A 984 -21.04 24.25 22.69
N LYS A 985 -20.72 25.50 22.37
CA LYS A 985 -21.50 26.62 22.91
C LYS A 985 -22.97 26.37 22.56
N PRO A 986 -23.91 26.52 23.51
CA PRO A 986 -25.32 26.44 23.19
C PRO A 986 -25.60 27.40 22.03
N SER A 987 -26.20 26.88 20.95
CA SER A 987 -26.69 27.75 19.88
C SER A 987 -27.64 28.75 20.52
N LEU A 988 -27.60 30.01 20.07
CA LEU A 988 -28.60 31.01 20.47
C LEU A 988 -30.01 30.63 19.98
N LEU A 989 -30.10 29.66 19.06
CA LEU A 989 -31.34 29.04 18.62
C LEU A 989 -31.78 27.82 19.44
N SER A 990 -31.00 27.37 20.44
CA SER A 990 -31.32 26.16 21.22
C SER A 990 -32.68 26.24 21.94
N ASN A 991 -33.17 27.45 22.22
CA ASN A 991 -34.49 27.72 22.79
C ASN A 991 -35.40 28.52 21.83
N ALA A 992 -34.99 28.66 20.57
CA ALA A 992 -35.77 29.32 19.55
C ALA A 992 -36.84 28.37 18.99
N LYS A 993 -37.85 28.95 18.33
CA LYS A 993 -38.93 28.19 17.70
C LYS A 993 -38.99 28.51 16.22
N VAL A 994 -39.10 27.50 15.37
CA VAL A 994 -39.52 27.72 13.98
C VAL A 994 -41.01 28.02 13.97
N VAL A 995 -41.35 29.26 13.62
CA VAL A 995 -42.74 29.76 13.66
C VAL A 995 -43.42 29.70 12.30
N ASN A 996 -42.65 29.59 11.22
CA ASN A 996 -43.18 29.43 9.86
C ASN A 996 -42.14 28.80 8.93
N VAL A 997 -42.59 27.89 8.07
CA VAL A 997 -41.91 27.48 6.82
C VAL A 997 -42.89 27.62 5.68
N ASP A 998 -42.44 27.94 4.47
CA ASP A 998 -43.30 28.00 3.28
C ASP A 998 -43.69 26.59 2.77
N SER A 999 -42.81 25.61 3.00
CA SER A 999 -42.99 24.23 2.59
C SER A 999 -42.12 23.30 3.45
N GLU A 1000 -42.59 22.09 3.69
CA GLU A 1000 -41.81 21.02 4.32
C GLU A 1000 -42.27 19.65 3.83
N ALA A 1001 -41.33 18.72 3.71
CA ALA A 1001 -41.63 17.33 3.35
C ALA A 1001 -41.80 16.45 4.60
N PRO A 1002 -42.50 15.30 4.50
CA PRO A 1002 -42.67 14.37 5.62
C PRO A 1002 -41.35 13.97 6.29
N GLY A 1003 -41.23 14.20 7.60
CA GLY A 1003 -40.03 13.90 8.38
C GLY A 1003 -38.89 14.92 8.25
N CYS A 1004 -39.00 15.90 7.35
CA CYS A 1004 -38.02 16.97 7.13
C CYS A 1004 -38.58 18.36 7.51
N VAL A 1005 -39.14 18.44 8.71
CA VAL A 1005 -39.88 19.61 9.21
C VAL A 1005 -38.95 20.78 9.55
N GLY A 1006 -39.50 22.00 9.58
CA GLY A 1006 -38.74 23.22 9.85
C GLY A 1006 -37.88 23.17 11.12
N GLY A 1007 -38.39 22.56 12.21
CA GLY A 1007 -37.68 22.46 13.49
C GLY A 1007 -36.33 21.75 13.42
N ASN A 1008 -36.14 20.86 12.45
CA ASN A 1008 -34.88 20.17 12.22
C ASN A 1008 -33.75 21.12 11.83
N ALA A 1009 -34.06 22.32 11.30
CA ALA A 1009 -33.04 23.29 10.92
C ALA A 1009 -32.38 24.00 12.11
N ILE A 1010 -32.85 23.80 13.35
CA ILE A 1010 -32.32 24.48 14.54
C ILE A 1010 -32.16 23.52 15.74
N ASP A 1011 -32.17 22.21 15.50
CA ASP A 1011 -32.14 21.20 16.57
C ASP A 1011 -30.71 20.83 17.02
N GLY A 1012 -29.69 21.40 16.36
CA GLY A 1012 -28.28 21.15 16.67
C GLY A 1012 -27.78 19.76 16.24
N ASN A 1013 -28.60 19.00 15.49
CA ASN A 1013 -28.25 17.74 14.86
C ASN A 1013 -28.09 17.89 13.31
N PRO A 1014 -26.85 18.00 12.79
CA PRO A 1014 -26.59 18.08 11.35
C PRO A 1014 -27.05 16.88 10.50
N GLY A 1015 -27.53 15.81 11.13
CA GLY A 1015 -28.08 14.63 10.47
C GLY A 1015 -29.58 14.70 10.20
N THR A 1016 -30.30 15.64 10.83
CA THR A 1016 -31.68 16.00 10.52
C THR A 1016 -31.69 17.24 9.62
N ILE A 1017 -32.76 17.41 8.84
CA ILE A 1017 -32.87 18.54 7.90
C ILE A 1017 -34.30 19.08 7.86
N TRP A 1018 -34.44 20.38 7.70
CA TRP A 1018 -35.61 20.95 7.03
C TRP A 1018 -35.43 20.79 5.52
N HIS A 1019 -36.48 20.42 4.81
CA HIS A 1019 -36.46 20.33 3.36
C HIS A 1019 -37.85 20.63 2.82
N THR A 1020 -37.92 21.46 1.77
CA THR A 1020 -39.17 21.77 1.07
C THR A 1020 -39.77 20.50 0.45
N GLU A 1021 -41.08 20.45 0.31
CA GLU A 1021 -41.80 19.33 -0.32
C GLU A 1021 -41.20 19.01 -1.70
N TRP A 1022 -40.91 17.73 -1.95
CA TRP A 1022 -40.36 17.25 -3.22
C TRP A 1022 -41.27 16.26 -3.92
N GLU A 1023 -42.32 15.77 -3.26
CA GLU A 1023 -43.35 14.92 -3.84
C GLU A 1023 -44.61 15.75 -4.18
N ALA A 1024 -45.35 15.39 -5.24
CA ALA A 1024 -46.63 15.99 -5.62
C ALA A 1024 -46.64 17.52 -5.88
N ASN A 1025 -46.13 17.94 -7.06
CA ASN A 1025 -46.11 19.33 -7.54
C ASN A 1025 -45.34 20.29 -6.60
N PRO A 1026 -44.01 20.12 -6.52
CA PRO A 1026 -43.20 20.85 -5.56
C PRO A 1026 -43.26 22.37 -5.78
N PRO A 1027 -43.29 23.16 -4.69
CA PRO A 1027 -43.25 24.61 -4.80
C PRO A 1027 -41.94 25.05 -5.43
N VAL A 1028 -41.98 26.14 -6.19
CA VAL A 1028 -40.80 26.77 -6.76
C VAL A 1028 -40.32 27.91 -5.85
N TYR A 1029 -39.03 28.24 -5.97
CA TYR A 1029 -38.42 29.37 -5.28
C TYR A 1029 -39.21 30.68 -5.39
N PRO A 1030 -39.16 31.56 -4.37
CA PRO A 1030 -38.32 31.47 -3.16
C PRO A 1030 -38.93 30.60 -2.05
N HIS A 1031 -38.06 30.01 -1.22
CA HIS A 1031 -38.44 29.27 -0.01
C HIS A 1031 -37.99 29.98 1.25
N SER A 1032 -38.70 29.86 2.36
CA SER A 1032 -38.40 30.61 3.57
C SER A 1032 -38.65 29.81 4.85
N ILE A 1033 -37.76 30.01 5.81
CA ILE A 1033 -37.89 29.54 7.20
C ILE A 1033 -37.79 30.75 8.12
N THR A 1034 -38.74 30.86 9.05
CA THR A 1034 -38.81 31.93 10.03
C THR A 1034 -38.66 31.38 11.44
N ILE A 1035 -37.69 31.91 12.17
CA ILE A 1035 -37.29 31.51 13.51
C ILE A 1035 -37.59 32.65 14.47
N GLU A 1036 -38.25 32.35 15.58
CA GLU A 1036 -38.44 33.23 16.73
C GLU A 1036 -37.42 32.90 17.81
N LEU A 1037 -36.60 33.89 18.17
CA LEU A 1037 -35.62 33.80 19.26
C LEU A 1037 -36.31 33.88 20.63
N GLN A 1038 -35.73 33.25 21.66
CA GLN A 1038 -36.30 33.21 23.01
C GLN A 1038 -36.43 34.61 23.65
N GLU A 1039 -35.52 35.53 23.32
CA GLU A 1039 -35.52 36.94 23.71
C GLU A 1039 -35.03 37.81 22.56
N GLN A 1040 -35.28 39.12 22.63
CA GLN A 1040 -34.74 40.05 21.64
C GLN A 1040 -33.22 40.10 21.77
N THR A 1041 -32.52 39.62 20.75
CA THR A 1041 -31.07 39.40 20.78
C THR A 1041 -30.39 40.27 19.73
N GLU A 1042 -29.28 40.91 20.09
CA GLU A 1042 -28.44 41.61 19.12
C GLU A 1042 -27.56 40.60 18.37
N ILE A 1043 -27.72 40.53 17.05
CA ILE A 1043 -27.04 39.57 16.17
C ILE A 1043 -26.24 40.29 15.08
N LYS A 1044 -25.11 39.72 14.68
CA LYS A 1044 -24.19 40.24 13.66
C LYS A 1044 -24.15 39.37 12.40
N GLY A 1045 -24.85 38.24 12.40
CA GLY A 1045 -24.91 37.36 11.25
C GLY A 1045 -25.69 36.08 11.49
N LEU A 1046 -25.62 35.17 10.52
CA LEU A 1046 -26.17 33.83 10.55
C LEU A 1046 -25.14 32.82 10.04
N THR A 1047 -25.27 31.57 10.46
CA THR A 1047 -24.64 30.44 9.80
C THR A 1047 -25.69 29.56 9.15
N TYR A 1048 -25.33 28.96 8.02
CA TYR A 1048 -26.15 28.00 7.28
C TYR A 1048 -25.32 26.77 7.00
N LEU A 1049 -25.77 25.62 7.49
CA LEU A 1049 -25.21 24.31 7.16
C LEU A 1049 -26.12 23.64 6.13
N PRO A 1050 -25.63 23.41 4.89
CA PRO A 1050 -26.34 22.57 3.93
C PRO A 1050 -26.54 21.15 4.48
N ARG A 1051 -27.49 20.38 3.94
CA ARG A 1051 -27.58 18.94 4.25
C ARG A 1051 -26.25 18.22 3.96
N GLN A 1052 -25.89 17.27 4.80
CA GLN A 1052 -24.55 16.65 4.82
C GLN A 1052 -24.44 15.33 4.03
N ASP A 1053 -25.56 14.79 3.58
CA ASP A 1053 -25.68 13.49 2.93
C ASP A 1053 -25.64 13.56 1.39
N MET A 1054 -26.24 14.57 0.77
CA MET A 1054 -26.25 14.77 -0.70
C MET A 1054 -26.44 16.25 -1.10
N SER A 1055 -26.41 16.57 -2.39
CA SER A 1055 -26.51 17.95 -2.90
C SER A 1055 -27.93 18.45 -3.19
N ASN A 1056 -28.94 17.66 -2.85
CA ASN A 1056 -30.33 18.00 -3.14
C ASN A 1056 -30.81 19.13 -2.23
N GLY A 1057 -31.42 20.17 -2.79
CA GLY A 1057 -31.88 21.32 -2.00
C GLY A 1057 -30.76 22.25 -1.51
N TRP A 1058 -29.54 22.17 -2.05
CA TRP A 1058 -28.48 23.13 -1.73
C TRP A 1058 -28.80 24.53 -2.28
N ILE A 1059 -28.87 25.48 -1.36
CA ILE A 1059 -29.22 26.87 -1.60
C ILE A 1059 -28.03 27.61 -2.24
N ALA A 1060 -28.28 28.25 -3.39
CA ALA A 1060 -27.31 29.03 -4.15
C ALA A 1060 -27.38 30.52 -3.80
N GLU A 1061 -28.57 31.11 -3.78
CA GLU A 1061 -28.79 32.52 -3.45
C GLU A 1061 -29.71 32.65 -2.24
N TYR A 1062 -29.47 33.65 -1.39
CA TYR A 1062 -30.22 33.86 -0.17
C TYR A 1062 -30.52 35.33 0.10
N GLU A 1063 -31.56 35.57 0.90
CA GLU A 1063 -31.91 36.83 1.53
C GLU A 1063 -32.25 36.62 2.99
N ILE A 1064 -31.86 37.57 3.85
CA ILE A 1064 -32.11 37.54 5.29
C ILE A 1064 -32.94 38.75 5.69
N PHE A 1065 -34.02 38.48 6.41
CA PHE A 1065 -34.85 39.51 7.03
C PHE A 1065 -34.87 39.31 8.55
N ILE A 1066 -35.09 40.40 9.27
CA ILE A 1066 -35.22 40.39 10.72
C ILE A 1066 -36.45 41.20 11.12
N SER A 1067 -37.01 40.89 12.28
CA SER A 1067 -38.13 41.62 12.85
C SER A 1067 -38.08 41.59 14.38
N THR A 1068 -38.60 42.62 15.03
CA THR A 1068 -38.82 42.63 16.49
C THR A 1068 -40.22 42.20 16.89
N ASP A 1069 -41.18 42.21 15.95
CA ASP A 1069 -42.61 41.94 16.19
C ASP A 1069 -43.19 40.80 15.33
N GLY A 1070 -42.40 40.25 14.40
CA GLY A 1070 -42.78 39.16 13.51
C GLY A 1070 -43.67 39.59 12.34
N LYS A 1071 -44.03 40.88 12.26
CA LYS A 1071 -44.95 41.44 11.26
C LYS A 1071 -44.24 42.39 10.31
N ASN A 1072 -43.37 43.24 10.84
CA ASN A 1072 -42.63 44.23 10.06
C ASN A 1072 -41.22 43.72 9.76
N TRP A 1073 -40.94 43.44 8.49
CA TRP A 1073 -39.69 42.79 8.04
C TRP A 1073 -38.73 43.72 7.28
N GLY A 1074 -39.25 44.81 6.70
CA GLY A 1074 -38.45 45.76 5.91
C GLY A 1074 -37.78 45.13 4.69
N GLU A 1075 -36.72 45.78 4.21
CA GLU A 1075 -35.83 45.27 3.17
C GLU A 1075 -34.85 44.21 3.72
N PRO A 1076 -34.34 43.28 2.90
CA PRO A 1076 -33.39 42.28 3.37
C PRO A 1076 -32.13 42.94 3.91
N ILE A 1077 -31.74 42.56 5.13
CA ILE A 1077 -30.54 43.09 5.79
C ILE A 1077 -29.24 42.46 5.25
N ALA A 1078 -29.35 41.32 4.56
CA ALA A 1078 -28.27 40.69 3.84
C ALA A 1078 -28.82 39.86 2.68
N SER A 1079 -28.10 39.84 1.56
CA SER A 1079 -28.35 38.93 0.44
C SER A 1079 -27.01 38.52 -0.16
N GLY A 1080 -26.99 37.38 -0.86
CA GLY A 1080 -25.74 36.90 -1.44
C GLY A 1080 -25.84 35.56 -2.14
N LYS A 1081 -24.69 35.09 -2.62
CA LYS A 1081 -24.54 33.77 -3.25
C LYS A 1081 -23.59 32.91 -2.43
N PHE A 1082 -23.95 31.66 -2.16
CA PHE A 1082 -23.06 30.69 -1.56
C PHE A 1082 -22.16 30.03 -2.60
N GLN A 1083 -21.03 29.47 -2.13
CA GLN A 1083 -20.25 28.52 -2.91
C GLN A 1083 -20.84 27.11 -2.74
N LYS A 1084 -20.97 26.38 -3.85
CA LYS A 1084 -21.46 25.00 -3.87
C LYS A 1084 -20.57 24.10 -3.00
N GLY A 1085 -21.18 23.37 -2.07
CA GLY A 1085 -20.48 22.42 -1.21
C GLY A 1085 -21.08 22.36 0.20
N ARG A 1086 -20.78 21.28 0.92
CA ARG A 1086 -21.34 20.94 2.24
C ARG A 1086 -20.85 21.79 3.41
N ASP A 1087 -19.81 22.61 3.20
CA ASP A 1087 -19.20 23.38 4.28
C ASP A 1087 -20.17 24.40 4.86
N LYS A 1088 -20.13 24.59 6.19
CA LYS A 1088 -20.91 25.61 6.90
C LYS A 1088 -20.63 26.99 6.30
N LYS A 1089 -21.67 27.70 5.92
CA LYS A 1089 -21.61 29.06 5.38
C LYS A 1089 -21.80 30.07 6.50
N LYS A 1090 -21.11 31.20 6.40
CA LYS A 1090 -21.29 32.36 7.28
C LYS A 1090 -21.88 33.51 6.47
N ILE A 1091 -22.92 34.13 7.02
CA ILE A 1091 -23.54 35.35 6.52
C ILE A 1091 -23.27 36.41 7.58
N VAL A 1092 -22.43 37.39 7.27
CA VAL A 1092 -22.11 38.48 8.20
C VAL A 1092 -22.84 39.73 7.74
N PHE A 1093 -23.59 40.36 8.64
CA PHE A 1093 -24.31 41.59 8.37
C PHE A 1093 -23.35 42.78 8.37
N ALA A 1094 -23.68 43.84 7.62
CA ALA A 1094 -22.85 45.05 7.56
C ALA A 1094 -22.78 45.79 8.91
N LYS A 1095 -23.80 45.63 9.75
CA LYS A 1095 -23.88 46.12 11.14
C LYS A 1095 -24.65 45.11 11.99
N SER A 1096 -24.56 45.22 13.31
CA SER A 1096 -25.40 44.42 14.20
C SER A 1096 -26.85 44.90 14.17
N HIS A 1097 -27.78 43.98 14.47
CA HIS A 1097 -29.20 44.27 14.51
C HIS A 1097 -29.86 43.54 15.68
N ASN A 1098 -30.80 44.22 16.35
CA ASN A 1098 -31.68 43.58 17.32
C ASN A 1098 -32.78 42.80 16.59
N ALA A 1099 -32.84 41.49 16.83
CA ALA A 1099 -33.84 40.61 16.24
C ALA A 1099 -34.61 39.86 17.34
N ARG A 1100 -35.93 39.77 17.18
CA ARG A 1100 -36.76 38.77 17.87
C ARG A 1100 -37.10 37.63 16.91
N PHE A 1101 -37.24 37.93 15.63
CA PHE A 1101 -37.49 36.99 14.57
C PHE A 1101 -36.45 37.13 13.46
N VAL A 1102 -36.05 36.01 12.88
CA VAL A 1102 -35.16 35.93 11.72
C VAL A 1102 -35.86 35.13 10.64
N ARG A 1103 -35.90 35.65 9.42
CA ARG A 1103 -36.38 34.92 8.25
C ARG A 1103 -35.23 34.71 7.28
N PHE A 1104 -34.90 33.45 7.05
CA PHE A 1104 -33.96 33.02 6.04
C PHE A 1104 -34.75 32.66 4.78
N VAL A 1105 -34.45 33.33 3.67
CA VAL A 1105 -35.10 33.09 2.38
C VAL A 1105 -34.06 32.51 1.41
N ALA A 1106 -34.32 31.31 0.91
CA ALA A 1106 -33.62 30.72 -0.20
C ALA A 1106 -34.23 31.27 -1.50
N VAL A 1107 -33.42 31.93 -2.33
CA VAL A 1107 -33.87 32.59 -3.58
C VAL A 1107 -33.68 31.67 -4.79
N SER A 1108 -32.64 30.84 -4.78
CA SER A 1108 -32.40 29.84 -5.83
C SER A 1108 -31.52 28.69 -5.33
N GLY A 1109 -31.50 27.59 -6.08
CA GLY A 1109 -30.71 26.38 -5.80
C GLY A 1109 -29.64 26.10 -6.86
N PHE A 1110 -28.69 25.24 -6.54
CA PHE A 1110 -27.68 24.79 -7.52
C PHE A 1110 -28.26 23.80 -8.54
N ASP A 1111 -27.63 23.73 -9.72
CA ASP A 1111 -27.93 22.77 -10.80
C ASP A 1111 -29.38 22.82 -11.31
N GLY A 1112 -30.04 23.99 -11.23
CA GLY A 1112 -31.42 24.15 -11.67
C GLY A 1112 -32.46 23.45 -10.79
N GLN A 1113 -32.06 23.01 -9.59
CA GLN A 1113 -33.00 22.45 -8.62
C GLN A 1113 -33.96 23.53 -8.12
N ILE A 1114 -35.18 23.11 -7.77
CA ILE A 1114 -36.26 23.99 -7.29
C ILE A 1114 -36.57 23.82 -5.81
N PHE A 1115 -35.77 23.04 -5.07
CA PHE A 1115 -36.00 22.73 -3.66
C PHE A 1115 -34.97 23.44 -2.78
N ALA A 1116 -35.30 23.68 -1.51
CA ALA A 1116 -34.36 24.15 -0.49
C ALA A 1116 -34.29 23.18 0.69
N SER A 1117 -33.10 23.07 1.27
CA SER A 1117 -32.84 22.24 2.46
C SER A 1117 -31.87 22.94 3.40
N VAL A 1118 -32.05 22.72 4.70
CA VAL A 1118 -31.16 23.23 5.73
C VAL A 1118 -30.96 22.17 6.81
N ALA A 1119 -29.70 21.80 7.06
CA ALA A 1119 -29.35 20.97 8.21
C ALA A 1119 -29.30 21.80 9.48
N GLU A 1120 -28.63 22.96 9.45
CA GLU A 1120 -28.57 23.85 10.61
C GLU A 1120 -28.60 25.31 10.18
N LEU A 1121 -29.33 26.13 10.95
CA LEU A 1121 -29.18 27.56 11.06
C LEU A 1121 -28.66 27.88 12.45
N ASP A 1122 -27.88 28.95 12.55
CA ASP A 1122 -27.52 29.53 13.85
C ASP A 1122 -27.32 31.04 13.69
N VAL A 1123 -27.47 31.82 14.76
CA VAL A 1123 -27.17 33.26 14.74
C VAL A 1123 -25.76 33.52 15.25
N ILE A 1124 -25.08 34.50 14.66
CA ILE A 1124 -23.76 34.97 15.08
C ILE A 1124 -23.95 36.14 16.06
N PRO A 1125 -23.56 36.02 17.34
CA PRO A 1125 -23.66 37.12 18.30
C PRO A 1125 -22.68 38.26 17.98
N VAL A 1126 -22.87 39.43 18.60
CA VAL A 1126 -21.94 40.57 18.47
C VAL A 1126 -20.58 40.32 19.13
N SER A 1127 -20.54 39.40 20.11
CA SER A 1127 -19.35 39.02 20.88
C SER A 1127 -18.42 38.02 20.17
N ASP A 1128 -18.86 37.43 19.06
CA ASP A 1128 -18.03 36.61 18.15
C ASP A 1128 -17.55 37.46 16.93
#